data_AF-A0A0C9MSR4-F1
#
_entry.id   AF-A0A0C9MSR4-F1
#
_cell.length_a   1.000
_cell.length_b   1.000
_cell.length_c   1.000
_cell.angle_alpha   90.00
_cell.angle_beta   90.00
_cell.angle_gamma   90.00
#
_symmetry.space_group_name_H-M   'P 1'
#
loop_
_entity.id
_entity.type
_entity.pdbx_description
1 polymer ?
#
loop_
_entity_poly.entity_id
_entity_poly.type
_entity_poly.pdbx_seq_one_letter_code
_entity_poly.pdbx_strand_id
1 'polypeptide(L)'
;MFGSVRLVQEVTRSSQQPTTTNTTISNSADESVIVQEPSNASDLTSESTEATEIKQESNTETKQATQQDQQEQQQQQQQQQQQQQTYIHPQQPASSAQQTLQQQALPCWSTPTQHIPITFSAITSPSVLSSYKSRDFRNLFTATNTTNSNSNTSSPSPTTMKSHPRKNSKYTVRHHRTRQSSFNGTTNPPAYLSSNSVLRKQPAIQQHQHKFLQLQEEQQKSKSQKLLCLWPLPTVTRYMILIALFVSTLNCLRILDLSCSAPSFVIYRFDIKNMLLSPFLFDWTLPSMALFGWNVLILGLFEESLAHMVGGTKRFIQLLLVLFTSVSLVRVCLGLIFSKATGYAFPSLFFSNTMHECSQGLSPFLFALLVVQSLSIDDKYILIYGQEDSNHKFTVHKVSLQLFMCLVNYTNSNILWWSISGLIMGFVSTITLQGLLAYEKREYSESVKDVREFITLEQYRRTPLWRLIWSSVINCIVVIAMTLPVLMAWNSYYTHEMMVTSNELNTISQDRYMFTFVFMTAPRRGDPAYLTRTIESYLENWPEYPSPNSPYHRMQAIIYTHFSNHSQYDLAKEYFSNTTKGQRYLKWVREDGNDWNQRLHVSKALDFVTETYQSTYYALMEDDFPVCGAHEWHAIENVIYKAEKLAPNHCGVFVGTGGSGLFLKPDLARLASQLLLTYVDMPPDIIIQKCLLGDLPECSSCSNSLVTSKTLLMYHIGYNTSTSADRVYRKDEFQCGWRHPFNGNPSVVTL
;
A
#
# COMPACT_ATOMS: atom_id res chain seq x y z
N MET A 1 26.57 -33.68 -2.86
CA MET A 1 26.97 -33.19 -4.20
C MET A 1 26.64 -31.70 -4.36
N PHE A 2 27.16 -30.83 -3.49
CA PHE A 2 27.19 -29.39 -3.73
C PHE A 2 28.66 -29.01 -3.83
N GLY A 3 29.15 -28.80 -5.06
CA GLY A 3 30.51 -28.32 -5.28
C GLY A 3 30.69 -26.94 -4.66
N SER A 4 31.92 -26.60 -4.27
CA SER A 4 32.26 -25.29 -3.72
C SER A 4 31.87 -24.18 -4.69
N VAL A 5 30.90 -23.35 -4.31
CA VAL A 5 30.48 -22.17 -5.05
C VAL A 5 31.35 -21.00 -4.63
N ARG A 6 32.07 -20.36 -5.56
CA ARG A 6 32.91 -19.19 -5.29
C ARG A 6 32.22 -17.95 -5.85
N LEU A 7 32.22 -16.84 -5.12
CA LEU A 7 31.63 -15.57 -5.58
C LEU A 7 32.73 -14.51 -5.52
N VAL A 8 33.07 -13.94 -6.68
CA VAL A 8 34.14 -12.96 -6.87
C VAL A 8 33.51 -11.67 -7.40
N GLN A 9 33.78 -10.56 -6.73
CA GLN A 9 33.39 -9.24 -7.23
C GLN A 9 34.46 -8.73 -8.19
N GLU A 10 34.08 -8.53 -9.46
CA GLU A 10 34.91 -7.79 -10.39
C GLU A 10 34.53 -6.32 -10.30
N VAL A 11 35.39 -5.51 -9.68
CA VAL A 11 35.26 -4.06 -9.76
C VAL A 11 35.81 -3.66 -11.13
N THR A 12 34.91 -3.40 -12.08
CA THR A 12 35.27 -2.88 -13.40
C THR A 12 35.83 -1.46 -13.23
N ARG A 13 37.09 -1.33 -12.81
CA ARG A 13 37.85 -0.12 -13.10
C ARG A 13 37.94 -0.08 -14.62
N SER A 14 37.29 0.89 -15.24
CA SER A 14 37.34 1.10 -16.69
C SER A 14 38.79 1.21 -17.17
N SER A 15 39.40 0.07 -17.49
CA SER A 15 40.59 -0.03 -18.32
C SER A 15 40.13 -0.69 -19.60
N GLN A 16 39.80 0.13 -20.61
CA GLN A 16 39.43 -0.38 -21.92
C GLN A 16 40.67 -0.99 -22.59
N GLN A 17 40.59 -2.29 -22.90
CA GLN A 17 41.45 -2.90 -23.92
C GLN A 17 41.01 -2.41 -25.31
N PRO A 18 41.95 -2.17 -26.24
CA PRO A 18 41.63 -1.78 -27.60
C PRO A 18 41.09 -2.98 -28.39
N THR A 19 39.84 -2.89 -28.83
CA THR A 19 39.20 -3.89 -29.71
C THR A 19 39.68 -3.69 -31.14
N THR A 20 40.47 -4.63 -31.66
CA THR A 20 40.69 -4.79 -33.10
C THR A 20 39.63 -5.73 -33.68
N THR A 21 38.68 -5.18 -34.43
CA THR A 21 37.72 -5.93 -35.26
C THR A 21 38.41 -6.47 -36.51
N ASN A 22 38.53 -7.79 -36.64
CA ASN A 22 38.68 -8.47 -37.92
C ASN A 22 37.37 -9.18 -38.25
N THR A 23 36.74 -8.74 -39.32
CA THR A 23 35.51 -9.31 -39.87
C THR A 23 35.87 -10.44 -40.84
N THR A 24 35.48 -11.68 -40.52
CA THR A 24 35.52 -12.79 -41.47
C THR A 24 34.08 -13.14 -41.84
N ILE A 25 33.78 -13.00 -43.13
CA ILE A 25 32.50 -13.34 -43.76
C ILE A 25 32.44 -14.87 -43.91
N SER A 26 31.31 -15.48 -43.57
CA SER A 26 30.99 -16.84 -44.00
C SER A 26 29.56 -16.87 -44.54
N ASN A 27 29.46 -17.34 -45.78
CA ASN A 27 28.23 -17.64 -46.49
C ASN A 27 27.55 -18.87 -45.90
N SER A 28 26.22 -18.86 -45.84
CA SER A 28 25.43 -20.09 -45.90
C SER A 28 24.09 -19.80 -46.57
N ALA A 29 23.75 -20.68 -47.51
CA ALA A 29 22.57 -20.67 -48.36
C ALA A 29 21.29 -21.16 -47.64
N ASP A 30 20.16 -20.76 -48.23
CA ASP A 30 18.89 -21.47 -48.42
C ASP A 30 18.37 -22.43 -47.34
N GLU A 31 17.18 -22.15 -46.79
CA GLU A 31 15.95 -22.87 -47.18
C GLU A 31 14.68 -22.18 -46.62
N SER A 32 13.60 -22.38 -47.36
CA SER A 32 12.28 -21.77 -47.29
C SER A 32 11.37 -22.35 -46.19
N VAL A 33 10.33 -21.61 -45.78
CA VAL A 33 8.91 -22.06 -45.76
C VAL A 33 8.01 -20.84 -45.52
N ILE A 34 7.00 -20.73 -46.39
CA ILE A 34 5.94 -19.72 -46.47
C ILE A 34 4.71 -20.24 -45.73
N VAL A 35 4.05 -19.42 -44.91
CA VAL A 35 2.58 -19.47 -44.73
C VAL A 35 2.05 -18.04 -44.70
N GLN A 36 1.20 -17.74 -45.68
CA GLN A 36 0.48 -16.49 -45.90
C GLN A 36 -0.71 -16.34 -44.96
N GLU A 37 -0.93 -15.12 -44.50
CA GLU A 37 -2.17 -14.60 -43.96
C GLU A 37 -2.82 -13.72 -45.07
N PRO A 38 -4.14 -13.79 -45.30
CA PRO A 38 -4.81 -12.76 -46.08
C PRO A 38 -5.75 -11.92 -45.22
N SER A 39 -5.47 -10.63 -45.24
CA SER A 39 -6.42 -9.54 -45.13
C SER A 39 -7.58 -9.67 -46.14
N ASN A 40 -8.79 -9.22 -45.77
CA ASN A 40 -9.54 -8.27 -46.60
C ASN A 40 -10.73 -7.65 -45.86
N ALA A 41 -10.93 -6.37 -46.17
CA ALA A 41 -11.99 -5.48 -45.73
C ALA A 41 -13.14 -5.42 -46.75
N SER A 42 -14.13 -4.55 -46.44
CA SER A 42 -15.25 -4.04 -47.27
C SER A 42 -16.44 -5.01 -47.44
N ASP A 43 -17.72 -4.63 -47.49
CA ASP A 43 -18.40 -3.33 -47.41
C ASP A 43 -19.94 -3.58 -47.30
N LEU A 44 -20.68 -2.55 -46.87
CA LEU A 44 -22.05 -2.14 -47.29
C LEU A 44 -23.32 -3.00 -47.03
N THR A 45 -24.21 -2.41 -46.20
CA THR A 45 -25.66 -2.12 -46.35
C THR A 45 -26.67 -3.19 -46.80
N SER A 46 -27.76 -3.34 -46.02
CA SER A 46 -29.13 -2.84 -46.32
C SER A 46 -30.26 -3.73 -45.73
N GLU A 47 -31.18 -3.06 -45.04
CA GLU A 47 -32.65 -3.24 -44.98
C GLU A 47 -33.36 -4.59 -44.65
N SER A 48 -34.32 -4.42 -43.75
CA SER A 48 -35.57 -5.15 -43.46
C SER A 48 -36.15 -6.06 -44.54
N THR A 49 -36.76 -7.18 -44.14
CA THR A 49 -38.24 -7.37 -44.02
C THR A 49 -38.56 -8.82 -43.58
N GLU A 50 -39.69 -8.97 -42.87
CA GLU A 50 -40.39 -10.19 -42.46
C GLU A 50 -40.48 -11.28 -43.54
N ALA A 51 -40.40 -12.56 -43.15
CA ALA A 51 -41.51 -13.52 -43.21
C ALA A 51 -41.05 -14.97 -42.88
N THR A 52 -41.93 -15.61 -42.13
CA THR A 52 -42.11 -17.01 -41.75
C THR A 52 -41.78 -18.05 -42.83
N GLU A 53 -41.01 -19.09 -42.51
CA GLU A 53 -41.41 -20.48 -42.79
C GLU A 53 -40.59 -21.54 -42.02
N ILE A 54 -41.29 -22.63 -41.73
CA ILE A 54 -40.97 -23.77 -40.87
C ILE A 54 -40.02 -24.74 -41.59
N LYS A 55 -38.97 -25.22 -40.90
CA LYS A 55 -38.52 -26.62 -41.07
C LYS A 55 -37.71 -27.15 -39.89
N GLN A 56 -37.99 -28.42 -39.59
CA GLN A 56 -37.48 -29.27 -38.52
C GLN A 56 -35.98 -29.55 -38.60
N GLU A 57 -35.30 -29.57 -37.44
CA GLU A 57 -34.15 -30.43 -37.13
C GLU A 57 -34.00 -30.44 -35.58
N SER A 58 -34.42 -31.50 -34.89
CA SER A 58 -33.67 -32.73 -34.56
C SER A 58 -32.90 -32.62 -33.23
N ASN A 59 -33.53 -33.21 -32.21
CA ASN A 59 -33.03 -33.58 -30.88
C ASN A 59 -31.59 -34.09 -30.83
N THR A 60 -30.70 -33.45 -30.06
CA THR A 60 -29.56 -34.14 -29.41
C THR A 60 -29.03 -33.37 -28.18
N GLU A 61 -29.86 -33.11 -27.16
CA GLU A 61 -29.35 -32.51 -25.91
C GLU A 61 -30.24 -32.90 -24.70
N THR A 62 -30.28 -34.20 -24.38
CA THR A 62 -30.97 -34.67 -23.15
C THR A 62 -30.37 -35.98 -22.59
N LYS A 63 -29.06 -36.20 -22.76
CA LYS A 63 -28.37 -37.38 -22.21
C LYS A 63 -27.18 -37.10 -21.30
N GLN A 64 -26.80 -35.84 -21.07
CA GLN A 64 -25.70 -35.50 -20.15
C GLN A 64 -26.15 -35.05 -18.75
N ALA A 65 -27.41 -34.65 -18.55
CA ALA A 65 -27.88 -34.21 -17.23
C ALA A 65 -28.15 -35.38 -16.26
N THR A 66 -28.46 -36.59 -16.75
CA THR A 66 -28.85 -37.73 -15.87
C THR A 66 -27.67 -38.53 -15.32
N GLN A 67 -26.46 -38.37 -15.88
CA GLN A 67 -25.27 -39.06 -15.37
C GLN A 67 -24.62 -38.35 -14.19
N GLN A 68 -24.83 -37.04 -14.04
CA GLN A 68 -24.22 -36.26 -12.95
C GLN A 68 -24.95 -36.48 -11.62
N ASP A 69 -26.28 -36.60 -11.63
CA ASP A 69 -27.09 -36.87 -10.43
C ASP A 69 -26.86 -38.28 -9.84
N GLN A 70 -26.54 -39.27 -10.68
CA GLN A 70 -26.22 -40.62 -10.21
C GLN A 70 -24.82 -40.71 -9.56
N GLN A 71 -23.89 -39.83 -9.96
CA GLN A 71 -22.55 -39.79 -9.40
C GLN A 71 -22.52 -39.11 -8.02
N GLU A 72 -23.32 -38.06 -7.82
CA GLU A 72 -23.47 -37.41 -6.51
C GLU A 72 -24.18 -38.30 -5.48
N GLN A 73 -25.18 -39.08 -5.89
CA GLN A 73 -25.83 -40.04 -4.97
C GLN A 73 -24.91 -41.18 -4.53
N GLN A 74 -24.02 -41.66 -5.41
CA GLN A 74 -23.03 -42.68 -5.03
C GLN A 74 -21.94 -42.14 -4.09
N GLN A 75 -21.54 -40.87 -4.24
CA GLN A 75 -20.58 -40.24 -3.32
C GLN A 75 -21.17 -40.01 -1.92
N GLN A 76 -22.44 -39.62 -1.82
CA GLN A 76 -23.10 -39.45 -0.52
C GLN A 76 -23.32 -40.78 0.22
N GLN A 77 -23.60 -41.88 -0.49
CA GLN A 77 -23.69 -43.20 0.14
C GLN A 77 -22.34 -43.73 0.65
N GLN A 78 -21.23 -43.44 -0.04
CA GLN A 78 -19.89 -43.83 0.45
C GLN A 78 -19.45 -43.04 1.68
N GLN A 79 -19.81 -41.75 1.80
CA GLN A 79 -19.50 -40.97 3.00
C GLN A 79 -20.32 -41.41 4.23
N GLN A 80 -21.58 -41.82 4.06
CA GLN A 80 -22.38 -42.35 5.19
C GLN A 80 -21.87 -43.71 5.69
N GLN A 81 -21.32 -44.57 4.82
CA GLN A 81 -20.73 -45.83 5.26
C GLN A 81 -19.41 -45.67 6.02
N GLN A 82 -18.60 -44.63 5.73
CA GLN A 82 -17.38 -44.36 6.48
C GLN A 82 -17.64 -43.77 7.88
N GLN A 83 -18.74 -43.05 8.09
CA GLN A 83 -19.08 -42.51 9.42
C GLN A 83 -19.59 -43.57 10.40
N GLN A 84 -20.15 -44.70 9.94
CA GLN A 84 -20.62 -45.77 10.83
C GLN A 84 -19.52 -46.69 11.38
N GLN A 85 -18.28 -46.64 10.86
CA GLN A 85 -17.19 -47.50 11.34
C GLN A 85 -16.33 -46.91 12.48
N THR A 86 -16.63 -45.70 12.96
CA THR A 86 -15.78 -45.03 13.99
C THR A 86 -16.42 -44.97 15.39
N TYR A 87 -17.36 -45.86 15.71
CA TYR A 87 -17.83 -46.07 17.09
C TYR A 87 -17.31 -47.40 17.64
N ILE A 88 -16.05 -47.40 18.05
CA ILE A 88 -15.52 -48.41 18.97
C ILE A 88 -15.29 -47.76 20.34
N HIS A 89 -15.95 -48.37 21.31
CA HIS A 89 -15.96 -48.13 22.74
C HIS A 89 -14.57 -47.88 23.37
N PRO A 90 -14.39 -46.85 24.23
CA PRO A 90 -13.30 -46.86 25.20
C PRO A 90 -13.81 -47.16 26.61
N GLN A 91 -13.17 -48.16 27.20
CA GLN A 91 -13.24 -48.57 28.59
C GLN A 91 -12.78 -47.45 29.54
N GLN A 92 -13.40 -47.41 30.74
CA GLN A 92 -12.90 -46.69 31.91
C GLN A 92 -11.47 -47.10 32.27
N PRO A 93 -10.70 -46.17 32.87
CA PRO A 93 -10.13 -46.50 34.17
C PRO A 93 -10.20 -45.37 35.23
N ALA A 94 -10.54 -45.82 36.43
CA ALA A 94 -10.01 -45.48 37.76
C ALA A 94 -9.30 -44.12 38.01
N SER A 95 -9.97 -43.31 38.84
CA SER A 95 -9.51 -42.70 40.11
C SER A 95 -8.04 -42.28 40.33
N SER A 96 -7.94 -41.07 40.90
CA SER A 96 -6.92 -40.51 41.81
C SER A 96 -5.83 -39.60 41.21
N ALA A 97 -6.05 -38.28 41.37
CA ALA A 97 -5.06 -37.34 41.90
C ALA A 97 -5.75 -35.98 42.18
N GLN A 98 -5.93 -35.66 43.46
CA GLN A 98 -6.24 -34.31 43.92
C GLN A 98 -5.06 -33.38 43.56
N GLN A 99 -5.33 -32.31 42.81
CA GLN A 99 -4.45 -31.15 42.78
C GLN A 99 -5.20 -29.93 43.31
N THR A 100 -4.74 -29.54 44.48
CA THR A 100 -5.13 -28.39 45.28
C THR A 100 -4.83 -27.10 44.52
N LEU A 101 -5.87 -26.37 44.14
CA LEU A 101 -5.76 -25.00 43.62
C LEU A 101 -5.59 -24.07 44.83
N GLN A 102 -4.33 -23.76 45.14
CA GLN A 102 -3.98 -22.80 46.18
C GLN A 102 -4.02 -21.39 45.58
N GLN A 103 -5.14 -20.70 45.81
CA GLN A 103 -5.26 -19.25 45.65
C GLN A 103 -4.26 -18.57 46.59
N GLN A 104 -3.20 -18.00 46.04
CA GLN A 104 -2.41 -16.98 46.72
C GLN A 104 -2.95 -15.61 46.34
N ALA A 105 -3.75 -15.05 47.24
CA ALA A 105 -4.02 -13.63 47.30
C ALA A 105 -2.71 -12.90 47.62
N LEU A 106 -2.29 -11.98 46.74
CA LEU A 106 -1.31 -10.95 47.05
C LEU A 106 -1.98 -9.57 46.96
N PRO A 107 -1.56 -8.61 47.79
CA PRO A 107 -2.35 -7.43 48.10
C PRO A 107 -2.13 -6.32 47.07
N CYS A 108 -3.25 -5.76 46.59
CA CYS A 108 -3.25 -4.48 45.88
C CYS A 108 -2.72 -3.37 46.80
N TRP A 109 -1.51 -2.88 46.51
CA TRP A 109 -1.09 -1.55 46.91
C TRP A 109 -1.50 -0.59 45.79
N SER A 110 -2.63 0.08 45.98
CA SER A 110 -3.05 1.21 45.17
C SER A 110 -2.24 2.44 45.58
N THR A 111 -1.14 2.69 44.88
CA THR A 111 -0.55 4.05 44.84
C THR A 111 -1.45 4.97 44.01
N PRO A 112 -1.82 6.16 44.51
CA PRO A 112 -2.66 7.09 43.78
C PRO A 112 -1.83 7.74 42.66
N THR A 113 -2.11 7.38 41.42
CA THR A 113 -1.60 8.10 40.25
C THR A 113 -2.23 9.49 40.25
N GLN A 114 -1.44 10.51 40.61
CA GLN A 114 -1.83 11.91 40.46
C GLN A 114 -2.13 12.16 38.97
N HIS A 115 -3.41 12.28 38.65
CA HIS A 115 -3.88 12.76 37.36
C HIS A 115 -3.45 14.22 37.20
N ILE A 116 -2.46 14.45 36.33
CA ILE A 116 -2.24 15.75 35.70
C ILE A 116 -3.45 15.96 34.77
N PRO A 117 -4.24 17.04 34.94
CA PRO A 117 -5.36 17.31 34.04
C PRO A 117 -4.81 17.74 32.68
N ILE A 118 -4.81 16.82 31.72
CA ILE A 118 -4.62 17.16 30.31
C ILE A 118 -5.98 17.65 29.81
N THR A 119 -6.17 18.96 29.85
CA THR A 119 -7.26 19.63 29.14
C THR A 119 -7.09 19.38 27.65
N PHE A 120 -7.90 18.49 27.07
CA PHE A 120 -8.08 18.40 25.64
C PHE A 120 -8.90 19.60 25.16
N SER A 121 -8.20 20.63 24.69
CA SER A 121 -8.82 21.69 23.91
C SER A 121 -9.28 21.09 22.60
N ALA A 122 -10.60 20.89 22.46
CA ALA A 122 -11.21 20.72 21.15
C ALA A 122 -10.76 21.87 20.26
N ILE A 123 -10.19 21.55 19.10
CA ILE A 123 -9.92 22.51 18.04
C ILE A 123 -11.30 22.98 17.53
N THR A 124 -11.83 23.98 18.23
CA THR A 124 -12.81 24.89 17.71
C THR A 124 -12.04 25.88 16.84
N SER A 125 -12.48 26.01 15.60
CA SER A 125 -12.06 27.05 14.67
C SER A 125 -12.07 28.42 15.39
N PRO A 126 -11.04 29.28 15.26
CA PRO A 126 -11.07 30.56 15.93
C PRO A 126 -12.14 31.44 15.30
N SER A 127 -13.20 31.69 16.05
CA SER A 127 -14.12 32.78 15.83
C SER A 127 -13.38 34.10 16.07
N VAL A 128 -12.96 34.74 14.98
CA VAL A 128 -12.55 36.14 15.01
C VAL A 128 -13.80 36.97 15.25
N LEU A 129 -13.93 37.44 16.48
CA LEU A 129 -14.89 38.47 16.89
C LEU A 129 -14.51 39.79 16.19
N SER A 130 -15.05 40.02 15.00
CA SER A 130 -14.94 41.29 14.29
C SER A 130 -16.33 41.91 14.21
N SER A 131 -16.54 42.91 15.08
CA SER A 131 -17.64 43.87 15.03
C SER A 131 -17.78 44.49 13.63
N TYR A 132 -18.72 43.99 12.83
CA TYR A 132 -19.14 44.66 11.59
C TYR A 132 -20.38 45.52 11.86
N LYS A 133 -20.09 46.81 12.06
CA LYS A 133 -21.03 47.90 11.85
C LYS A 133 -21.30 47.98 10.35
N SER A 134 -22.55 47.78 9.98
CA SER A 134 -23.12 48.00 8.65
C SER A 134 -22.61 49.31 8.02
N ARG A 135 -22.09 49.21 6.80
CA ARG A 135 -22.16 50.28 5.80
C ARG A 135 -22.10 49.71 4.39
N ASP A 136 -23.09 50.15 3.63
CA ASP A 136 -23.43 49.84 2.24
C ASP A 136 -22.26 49.92 1.26
N PHE A 137 -22.25 49.00 0.29
CA PHE A 137 -21.88 49.31 -1.11
C PHE A 137 -22.48 48.24 -2.05
N ARG A 138 -23.74 48.45 -2.44
CA ARG A 138 -24.28 48.01 -3.74
C ARG A 138 -24.42 49.26 -4.60
N ASN A 139 -23.81 49.25 -5.78
CA ASN A 139 -24.35 49.69 -7.08
C ASN A 139 -23.21 50.08 -8.01
N LEU A 140 -23.10 49.36 -9.13
CA LEU A 140 -22.93 49.89 -10.50
C LEU A 140 -22.62 48.75 -11.47
N PHE A 141 -23.67 48.11 -12.00
CA PHE A 141 -23.75 47.79 -13.42
C PHE A 141 -25.21 47.89 -13.85
N THR A 142 -25.49 49.02 -14.48
CA THR A 142 -26.77 49.41 -15.05
C THR A 142 -26.91 48.78 -16.42
N ALA A 143 -28.01 48.06 -16.64
CA ALA A 143 -28.50 47.71 -17.96
C ALA A 143 -29.32 48.88 -18.52
N THR A 144 -29.19 49.13 -19.82
CA THR A 144 -30.20 49.89 -20.60
C THR A 144 -30.49 49.18 -21.91
N ASN A 145 -31.79 48.92 -22.08
CA ASN A 145 -32.52 48.40 -23.24
C ASN A 145 -32.21 49.17 -24.54
N THR A 146 -32.32 48.53 -25.72
CA THR A 146 -33.50 48.67 -26.61
C THR A 146 -33.42 47.89 -27.94
N THR A 147 -34.57 47.32 -28.31
CA THR A 147 -35.22 47.14 -29.64
C THR A 147 -34.72 46.17 -30.72
N ASN A 148 -35.68 45.32 -31.09
CA ASN A 148 -35.90 44.61 -32.36
C ASN A 148 -35.62 45.43 -33.63
N SER A 149 -35.05 44.78 -34.65
CA SER A 149 -35.57 44.81 -36.04
C SER A 149 -34.90 43.76 -36.92
N ASN A 150 -35.73 43.00 -37.64
CA ASN A 150 -35.39 42.16 -38.79
C ASN A 150 -34.58 42.90 -39.86
N SER A 151 -33.66 42.21 -40.54
CA SER A 151 -33.68 42.06 -42.01
C SER A 151 -32.46 41.30 -42.53
N ASN A 152 -32.70 40.71 -43.70
CA ASN A 152 -31.88 39.81 -44.49
C ASN A 152 -30.50 40.35 -44.91
N THR A 153 -29.77 39.41 -45.54
CA THR A 153 -28.94 39.53 -46.75
C THR A 153 -27.42 39.55 -46.63
N SER A 154 -26.84 38.52 -47.28
CA SER A 154 -25.65 38.49 -48.14
C SER A 154 -24.24 38.62 -47.53
N SER A 155 -23.49 37.52 -47.69
CA SER A 155 -22.06 37.40 -48.04
C SER A 155 -21.59 38.45 -49.08
N PRO A 156 -20.27 38.70 -49.33
CA PRO A 156 -19.10 37.83 -49.14
C PRO A 156 -17.82 38.49 -48.53
N SER A 157 -16.77 37.68 -48.44
CA SER A 157 -15.32 37.88 -48.18
C SER A 157 -14.61 38.94 -49.06
N PRO A 158 -13.25 39.08 -49.12
CA PRO A 158 -12.10 38.87 -48.19
C PRO A 158 -11.17 40.13 -48.14
N THR A 159 -10.08 40.15 -47.35
CA THR A 159 -8.75 40.82 -47.65
C THR A 159 -7.82 40.82 -46.40
N THR A 160 -6.70 40.09 -46.42
CA THR A 160 -5.30 40.44 -46.79
C THR A 160 -4.43 41.17 -45.74
N MET A 161 -3.34 40.47 -45.39
CA MET A 161 -1.93 40.89 -45.22
C MET A 161 -1.53 42.22 -44.54
N LYS A 162 -0.56 42.10 -43.61
CA LYS A 162 0.73 42.83 -43.46
C LYS A 162 1.39 42.32 -42.16
N SER A 163 2.51 41.59 -42.13
CA SER A 163 3.90 41.84 -42.58
C SER A 163 4.62 43.03 -41.90
N HIS A 164 5.83 42.75 -41.40
CA HIS A 164 6.96 43.60 -40.92
C HIS A 164 7.39 43.34 -39.45
N PRO A 165 8.68 43.56 -39.08
CA PRO A 165 9.90 43.04 -39.72
C PRO A 165 10.98 42.53 -38.72
N ARG A 166 11.96 41.82 -39.30
CA ARG A 166 13.32 41.48 -38.85
C ARG A 166 13.97 42.38 -37.78
N LYS A 167 14.67 41.74 -36.83
CA LYS A 167 15.96 42.23 -36.31
C LYS A 167 17.03 41.13 -36.32
N ASN A 168 18.21 41.53 -36.80
CA ASN A 168 19.44 40.76 -36.98
C ASN A 168 20.19 40.56 -35.66
N SER A 169 20.81 39.39 -35.46
CA SER A 169 22.07 39.28 -34.71
C SER A 169 22.98 38.23 -35.33
N LYS A 170 24.11 38.71 -35.86
CA LYS A 170 25.22 37.95 -36.42
C LYS A 170 25.93 37.17 -35.31
N TYR A 171 26.14 35.87 -35.49
CA TYR A 171 27.25 35.14 -34.85
C TYR A 171 28.04 34.42 -35.94
N THR A 172 29.32 34.80 -36.01
CA THR A 172 30.32 34.34 -36.96
C THR A 172 30.86 32.98 -36.51
N VAL A 173 30.65 31.95 -37.33
CA VAL A 173 31.23 30.61 -37.16
C VAL A 173 32.68 30.63 -37.65
N ARG A 174 33.63 30.36 -36.75
CA ARG A 174 35.06 30.24 -37.07
C ARG A 174 35.41 28.76 -37.27
N HIS A 175 35.63 28.35 -38.51
CA HIS A 175 36.17 27.03 -38.85
C HIS A 175 37.68 26.99 -38.57
N HIS A 176 38.12 26.04 -37.73
CA HIS A 176 39.54 25.69 -37.62
C HIS A 176 39.91 24.63 -38.65
N ARG A 177 40.88 25.02 -39.47
CA ARG A 177 41.50 24.32 -40.59
C ARG A 177 42.47 23.25 -40.07
N THR A 178 42.38 22.03 -40.61
CA THR A 178 43.34 20.94 -40.44
C THR A 178 44.66 21.27 -41.12
N ARG A 179 45.77 21.14 -40.39
CA ARG A 179 47.13 21.33 -40.90
C ARG A 179 47.69 19.96 -41.28
N GLN A 180 47.68 19.65 -42.57
CA GLN A 180 48.50 18.57 -43.16
C GLN A 180 49.93 19.08 -43.30
N SER A 181 50.93 18.30 -42.85
CA SER A 181 52.33 18.50 -43.25
C SER A 181 52.78 17.29 -44.06
N SER A 182 52.79 17.46 -45.37
CA SER A 182 53.54 16.65 -46.32
C SER A 182 55.00 17.07 -46.31
N PHE A 183 55.93 16.13 -46.14
CA PHE A 183 57.31 16.28 -46.59
C PHE A 183 57.82 14.94 -47.11
N ASN A 184 57.80 14.82 -48.44
CA ASN A 184 58.65 13.90 -49.20
C ASN A 184 59.88 14.69 -49.62
N GLY A 185 61.06 14.09 -49.46
CA GLY A 185 62.34 14.68 -49.86
C GLY A 185 63.45 13.64 -49.78
N THR A 186 63.54 12.82 -50.81
CA THR A 186 64.67 11.96 -51.16
C THR A 186 65.91 12.79 -51.48
N THR A 187 67.06 12.49 -50.89
CA THR A 187 68.40 12.68 -51.49
C THR A 187 69.44 11.81 -50.78
N ASN A 188 70.32 11.21 -51.58
CA ASN A 188 71.34 10.21 -51.24
C ASN A 188 72.43 10.70 -50.27
N PRO A 189 73.15 9.79 -49.57
CA PRO A 189 74.38 10.10 -48.86
C PRO A 189 75.62 9.80 -49.71
N PRO A 190 76.75 10.49 -49.46
CA PRO A 190 78.06 9.87 -49.58
C PRO A 190 78.82 9.84 -48.26
N ALA A 191 79.66 8.82 -48.18
CA ALA A 191 80.63 8.49 -47.16
C ALA A 191 81.52 9.67 -46.71
N TYR A 192 82.04 9.61 -45.48
CA TYR A 192 83.47 9.38 -45.20
C TYR A 192 83.77 9.46 -43.68
N LEU A 193 84.40 8.38 -43.20
CA LEU A 193 85.46 8.22 -42.19
C LEU A 193 85.52 9.04 -40.89
N SER A 194 85.73 8.27 -39.80
CA SER A 194 86.82 8.41 -38.80
C SER A 194 86.32 8.53 -37.36
N SER A 195 86.36 7.44 -36.58
CA SER A 195 87.40 7.09 -35.58
C SER A 195 87.34 7.92 -34.29
N ASN A 196 86.83 7.33 -33.20
CA ASN A 196 87.68 6.95 -32.07
C ASN A 196 86.88 6.25 -30.94
N SER A 197 87.37 5.06 -30.66
CA SER A 197 87.37 4.31 -29.41
C SER A 197 87.02 5.07 -28.12
N VAL A 198 85.95 4.63 -27.45
CA VAL A 198 85.95 4.47 -25.98
C VAL A 198 85.29 3.15 -25.62
N LEU A 199 86.14 2.24 -25.17
CA LEU A 199 85.84 0.95 -24.57
C LEU A 199 84.99 1.15 -23.30
N ARG A 200 83.67 0.94 -23.38
CA ARG A 200 82.79 0.91 -22.20
C ARG A 200 82.24 -0.50 -22.01
N LYS A 201 82.76 -1.15 -20.95
CA LYS A 201 82.31 -2.43 -20.39
C LYS A 201 80.79 -2.60 -20.47
N GLN A 202 80.35 -3.64 -21.18
CA GLN A 202 79.03 -4.23 -21.03
C GLN A 202 78.90 -4.83 -19.62
N PRO A 203 77.92 -4.43 -18.80
CA PRO A 203 77.45 -5.26 -17.72
C PRO A 203 76.44 -6.28 -18.26
N ALA A 204 76.48 -7.49 -17.72
CA ALA A 204 75.62 -8.62 -18.07
C ALA A 204 74.12 -8.27 -17.98
N ILE A 205 73.42 -8.32 -19.11
CA ILE A 205 71.98 -8.04 -19.25
C ILE A 205 71.11 -9.25 -18.87
N GLN A 206 71.70 -10.40 -18.53
CA GLN A 206 70.92 -11.64 -18.29
C GLN A 206 70.32 -11.80 -16.88
N GLN A 207 70.64 -10.96 -15.89
CA GLN A 207 70.06 -11.08 -14.54
C GLN A 207 68.78 -10.25 -14.29
N HIS A 208 68.43 -9.31 -15.16
CA HIS A 208 67.25 -8.46 -14.94
C HIS A 208 65.93 -9.07 -15.43
N GLN A 209 65.99 -10.01 -16.38
CA GLN A 209 64.80 -10.69 -16.91
C GLN A 209 64.24 -11.73 -15.92
N HIS A 210 65.11 -12.46 -15.21
CA HIS A 210 64.66 -13.41 -14.18
C HIS A 210 64.03 -12.71 -12.98
N LYS A 211 64.52 -11.53 -12.58
CA LYS A 211 63.94 -10.77 -11.47
C LYS A 211 62.59 -10.15 -11.83
N PHE A 212 62.37 -9.79 -13.10
CA PHE A 212 61.09 -9.28 -13.58
C PHE A 212 60.04 -10.39 -13.72
N LEU A 213 60.44 -11.58 -14.19
CA LEU A 213 59.57 -12.76 -14.23
C LEU A 213 59.23 -13.25 -12.81
N GLN A 214 60.19 -13.26 -11.88
CA GLN A 214 59.95 -13.66 -10.49
C GLN A 214 59.10 -12.63 -9.73
N LEU A 215 59.20 -11.33 -10.06
CA LEU A 215 58.27 -10.31 -9.56
C LEU A 215 56.88 -10.41 -10.20
N GLN A 216 56.77 -10.84 -11.47
CA GLN A 216 55.49 -11.16 -12.10
C GLN A 216 54.85 -12.43 -11.50
N GLU A 217 55.65 -13.43 -11.16
CA GLU A 217 55.23 -14.69 -10.54
C GLU A 217 54.87 -14.50 -9.06
N GLU A 218 55.58 -13.62 -8.33
CA GLU A 218 55.18 -13.20 -6.98
C GLU A 218 53.97 -12.25 -6.98
N GLN A 219 53.75 -11.44 -8.02
CA GLN A 219 52.49 -10.70 -8.20
C GLN A 219 51.33 -11.61 -8.66
N GLN A 220 51.64 -12.80 -9.18
CA GLN A 220 50.71 -13.89 -9.43
C GLN A 220 50.52 -14.82 -8.23
N LYS A 221 51.16 -14.55 -7.06
CA LYS A 221 50.73 -15.17 -5.80
C LYS A 221 49.24 -14.95 -5.68
N SER A 222 48.53 -16.08 -5.78
CA SER A 222 47.09 -16.16 -5.92
C SER A 222 46.47 -15.06 -5.08
N LYS A 223 45.82 -14.09 -5.75
CA LYS A 223 44.92 -13.16 -5.06
C LYS A 223 43.93 -14.08 -4.37
N SER A 224 44.22 -14.41 -3.11
CA SER A 224 43.42 -15.22 -2.23
C SER A 224 42.02 -14.69 -2.44
N GLN A 225 41.23 -15.49 -3.13
CA GLN A 225 39.88 -15.14 -3.53
C GLN A 225 39.11 -15.15 -2.22
N LYS A 226 39.21 -14.03 -1.50
CA LYS A 226 38.44 -13.78 -0.29
C LYS A 226 37.01 -13.92 -0.77
N LEU A 227 36.42 -15.02 -0.32
CA LEU A 227 35.04 -15.40 -0.54
C LEU A 227 34.14 -14.21 -0.17
N LEU A 228 32.83 -14.40 -0.18
CA LEU A 228 31.91 -13.65 0.68
C LEU A 228 32.23 -13.80 2.19
N CYS A 229 33.51 -13.80 2.60
CA CYS A 229 33.94 -13.13 3.81
C CYS A 229 33.54 -11.66 3.69
N LEU A 230 32.23 -11.43 3.87
CA LEU A 230 31.70 -10.29 4.62
C LEU A 230 32.35 -10.21 6.00
N TRP A 231 33.32 -11.06 6.35
CA TRP A 231 34.18 -10.91 7.50
C TRP A 231 35.53 -10.26 7.11
N PRO A 232 35.90 -9.13 7.74
CA PRO A 232 35.13 -8.45 8.78
C PRO A 232 33.95 -7.66 8.20
N LEU A 233 32.80 -7.67 8.90
CA LEU A 233 31.55 -7.01 8.46
C LEU A 233 31.80 -5.55 8.07
N PRO A 234 31.10 -5.00 7.06
CA PRO A 234 31.14 -3.57 6.82
C PRO A 234 30.80 -2.77 8.08
N THR A 235 31.42 -1.60 8.24
CA THR A 235 31.47 -0.90 9.53
C THR A 235 30.10 -0.38 9.92
N VAL A 236 29.34 0.18 8.98
CA VAL A 236 27.98 0.68 9.23
C VAL A 236 27.07 -0.49 9.55
N THR A 237 27.15 -1.59 8.81
CA THR A 237 26.38 -2.80 9.07
C THR A 237 26.59 -3.32 10.50
N ARG A 238 27.82 -3.31 11.03
CA ARG A 238 28.07 -3.69 12.44
C ARG A 238 27.34 -2.79 13.43
N TYR A 239 27.40 -1.48 13.24
CA TYR A 239 26.71 -0.53 14.12
C TYR A 239 25.18 -0.70 14.04
N MET A 240 24.64 -0.94 12.84
CA MET A 240 23.20 -1.19 12.66
C MET A 240 22.75 -2.45 13.39
N ILE A 241 23.54 -3.54 13.35
CA ILE A 241 23.29 -4.76 14.13
C ILE A 241 23.27 -4.44 15.63
N LEU A 242 24.28 -3.72 16.13
CA LEU A 242 24.37 -3.39 17.56
C LEU A 242 23.20 -2.52 18.02
N ILE A 243 22.84 -1.49 17.25
CA ILE A 243 21.70 -0.60 17.56
C ILE A 243 20.41 -1.40 17.54
N ALA A 244 20.18 -2.24 16.52
CA ALA A 244 18.95 -3.04 16.43
C ALA A 244 18.82 -4.08 17.55
N LEU A 245 19.92 -4.77 17.90
CA LEU A 245 19.94 -5.66 19.06
C LEU A 245 19.64 -4.89 20.34
N PHE A 246 20.29 -3.74 20.55
CA PHE A 246 20.07 -2.92 21.74
C PHE A 246 18.61 -2.44 21.86
N VAL A 247 18.06 -1.84 20.80
CA VAL A 247 16.68 -1.34 20.76
C VAL A 247 15.68 -2.48 20.96
N SER A 248 15.87 -3.61 20.28
CA SER A 248 14.96 -4.77 20.37
C SER A 248 15.07 -5.50 21.71
N THR A 249 16.25 -5.52 22.35
CA THR A 249 16.41 -5.99 23.73
C THR A 249 15.72 -5.07 24.72
N LEU A 250 15.91 -3.75 24.63
CA LEU A 250 15.23 -2.79 25.52
C LEU A 250 13.70 -2.88 25.40
N ASN A 251 13.18 -3.07 24.19
CA ASN A 251 11.76 -3.30 23.96
C ASN A 251 11.26 -4.62 24.57
N CYS A 252 12.02 -5.70 24.37
CA CYS A 252 11.71 -7.02 24.94
C CYS A 252 11.67 -6.99 26.49
N LEU A 253 12.56 -6.21 27.10
CA LEU A 253 12.60 -5.99 28.54
C LEU A 253 11.55 -5.00 29.05
N ARG A 254 10.68 -4.46 28.19
CA ARG A 254 9.67 -3.43 28.52
C ARG A 254 10.28 -2.15 29.14
N ILE A 255 11.55 -1.87 28.84
CA ILE A 255 12.20 -0.62 29.27
C ILE A 255 11.79 0.52 28.34
N LEU A 256 11.62 0.20 27.06
CA LEU A 256 11.01 1.07 26.06
C LEU A 256 9.73 0.38 25.58
N ASP A 257 8.59 1.06 25.62
CA ASP A 257 7.37 0.57 25.00
C ASP A 257 7.34 1.00 23.52
N LEU A 258 8.21 0.37 22.73
CA LEU A 258 8.26 0.63 21.29
C LEU A 258 7.25 -0.27 20.59
N SER A 259 6.27 0.35 19.96
CA SER A 259 5.43 -0.31 18.97
C SER A 259 5.86 0.09 17.58
N CYS A 260 5.41 -0.68 16.61
CA CYS A 260 5.56 -0.27 15.25
C CYS A 260 4.81 1.04 14.97
N SER A 261 5.47 2.05 14.41
CA SER A 261 4.88 3.37 14.15
C SER A 261 4.27 3.47 12.76
N ALA A 262 2.95 3.33 12.63
CA ALA A 262 2.28 3.70 11.39
C ALA A 262 2.15 5.24 11.27
N PRO A 263 2.00 5.81 10.05
CA PRO A 263 1.87 7.26 9.88
C PRO A 263 0.71 7.85 10.69
N SER A 264 -0.36 7.08 10.91
CA SER A 264 -1.47 7.42 11.79
C SER A 264 -1.01 7.77 13.21
N PHE A 265 -0.19 6.93 13.85
CA PHE A 265 0.33 7.18 15.20
C PHE A 265 1.17 8.46 15.26
N VAL A 266 1.99 8.72 14.24
CA VAL A 266 2.79 9.95 14.17
C VAL A 266 1.89 11.18 14.05
N ILE A 267 0.90 11.12 13.17
CA ILE A 267 0.00 12.26 12.88
C ILE A 267 -0.95 12.55 14.05
N TYR A 268 -1.46 11.52 14.74
CA TYR A 268 -2.49 11.68 15.78
C TYR A 268 -1.94 11.67 17.20
N ARG A 269 -0.86 10.93 17.50
CA ARG A 269 -0.26 10.81 18.84
C ARG A 269 1.12 11.46 18.96
N PHE A 270 1.64 12.08 17.90
CA PHE A 270 3.00 12.64 17.86
C PHE A 270 4.08 11.61 18.26
N ASP A 271 3.89 10.36 17.84
CA ASP A 271 4.76 9.23 18.20
C ASP A 271 6.07 9.20 17.38
N ILE A 272 6.84 10.28 17.49
CA ILE A 272 8.09 10.48 16.75
C ILE A 272 9.15 9.47 17.20
N LYS A 273 9.13 9.07 18.48
CA LYS A 273 10.09 8.11 19.04
C LYS A 273 9.97 6.75 18.35
N ASN A 274 8.76 6.23 18.21
CA ASN A 274 8.54 4.96 17.52
C ASN A 274 8.89 5.08 16.04
N MET A 275 8.57 6.19 15.36
CA MET A 275 8.99 6.41 13.96
C MET A 275 10.51 6.36 13.76
N LEU A 276 11.29 6.91 14.70
CA LEU A 276 12.75 6.94 14.61
C LEU A 276 13.40 5.60 14.98
N LEU A 277 12.81 4.85 15.90
CA LEU A 277 13.42 3.62 16.44
C LEU A 277 12.90 2.33 15.78
N SER A 278 11.71 2.36 15.17
CA SER A 278 11.09 1.18 14.57
C SER A 278 11.89 0.53 13.42
N PRO A 279 12.74 1.24 12.64
CA PRO A 279 13.61 0.57 11.67
C PRO A 279 14.63 -0.39 12.28
N PHE A 280 14.91 -0.21 13.57
CA PHE A 280 15.85 -1.01 14.36
C PHE A 280 15.13 -2.05 15.22
N LEU A 281 13.79 -2.06 15.20
CA LEU A 281 12.98 -2.95 16.00
C LEU A 281 12.71 -4.25 15.23
N PHE A 282 12.98 -5.39 15.85
CA PHE A 282 12.50 -6.69 15.40
C PHE A 282 12.05 -7.52 16.60
N ASP A 283 11.08 -8.40 16.39
CA ASP A 283 10.63 -9.31 17.43
C ASP A 283 11.58 -10.50 17.56
N TRP A 284 11.74 -11.02 18.77
CA TRP A 284 12.58 -12.20 19.05
C TRP A 284 11.92 -13.52 18.60
N THR A 285 11.23 -13.48 17.46
CA THR A 285 10.67 -14.67 16.79
C THR A 285 11.63 -15.10 15.68
N LEU A 286 11.68 -16.41 15.40
CA LEU A 286 12.56 -16.95 14.36
C LEU A 286 12.35 -16.28 12.98
N PRO A 287 11.11 -16.06 12.49
CA PRO A 287 10.88 -15.37 11.22
C PRO A 287 11.38 -13.93 11.22
N SER A 288 11.12 -13.17 12.29
CA SER A 288 11.56 -11.78 12.41
C SER A 288 13.07 -11.65 12.51
N MET A 289 13.73 -12.55 13.26
CA MET A 289 15.19 -12.62 13.33
C MET A 289 15.82 -13.00 11.99
N ALA A 290 15.23 -13.97 11.27
CA ALA A 290 15.69 -14.37 9.94
C ALA A 290 15.56 -13.23 8.93
N LEU A 291 14.42 -12.52 8.93
CA LEU A 291 14.20 -11.37 8.08
C LEU A 291 15.12 -10.19 8.43
N PHE A 292 15.37 -9.95 9.72
CA PHE A 292 16.34 -8.95 10.16
C PHE A 292 17.76 -9.31 9.70
N GLY A 293 18.18 -10.56 9.89
CA GLY A 293 19.47 -11.05 9.41
C GLY A 293 19.61 -10.91 7.89
N TRP A 294 18.54 -11.19 7.15
CA TRP A 294 18.48 -10.99 5.69
C TRP A 294 18.64 -9.51 5.31
N ASN A 295 17.98 -8.59 6.02
CA ASN A 295 18.12 -7.15 5.81
C ASN A 295 19.51 -6.62 6.10
N VAL A 296 20.15 -7.11 7.17
CA VAL A 296 21.53 -6.81 7.52
C VAL A 296 22.49 -7.30 6.45
N LEU A 297 22.25 -8.50 5.90
CA LEU A 297 23.04 -9.05 4.79
C LEU A 297 22.95 -8.16 3.55
N ILE A 298 21.74 -7.76 3.14
CA ILE A 298 21.52 -6.85 2.02
C ILE A 298 22.23 -5.51 2.26
N LEU A 299 22.12 -4.96 3.48
CA LEU A 299 22.80 -3.72 3.84
C LEU A 299 24.32 -3.83 3.74
N GLY A 300 24.89 -4.96 4.18
CA GLY A 300 26.33 -5.24 4.02
C GLY A 300 26.78 -5.23 2.56
N LEU A 301 26.00 -5.85 1.68
CA LEU A 301 26.27 -5.83 0.23
C LEU A 301 26.16 -4.41 -0.36
N PHE A 302 25.20 -3.61 0.11
CA PHE A 302 25.11 -2.20 -0.29
C PHE A 302 26.27 -1.37 0.23
N GLU A 303 26.69 -1.52 1.49
CA GLU A 303 27.83 -0.78 2.05
C GLU A 303 29.11 -1.11 1.27
N GLU A 304 29.38 -2.39 1.00
CA GLU A 304 30.57 -2.81 0.24
C GLU A 304 30.59 -2.20 -1.17
N SER A 305 29.44 -2.22 -1.86
CA SER A 305 29.33 -1.73 -3.23
C SER A 305 29.33 -0.19 -3.31
N LEU A 306 28.52 0.48 -2.47
CA LEU A 306 28.30 1.92 -2.53
C LEU A 306 29.36 2.72 -1.77
N ALA A 307 29.97 2.20 -0.71
CA ALA A 307 30.98 2.97 0.04
C ALA A 307 32.17 3.31 -0.85
N HIS A 308 32.61 2.40 -1.72
CA HIS A 308 33.66 2.71 -2.69
C HIS A 308 33.21 3.76 -3.72
N MET A 309 31.97 3.67 -4.21
CA MET A 309 31.41 4.61 -5.19
C MET A 309 31.27 6.04 -4.63
N VAL A 310 30.80 6.17 -3.40
CA VAL A 310 30.49 7.48 -2.78
C VAL A 310 31.75 8.17 -2.21
N GLY A 311 32.89 7.47 -2.15
CA GLY A 311 34.15 8.03 -1.66
C GLY A 311 34.43 7.73 -0.19
N GLY A 312 33.99 6.58 0.30
CA GLY A 312 34.31 6.01 1.61
C GLY A 312 33.13 5.90 2.57
N THR A 313 33.36 5.21 3.69
CA THR A 313 32.35 4.89 4.71
C THR A 313 31.68 6.14 5.32
N LYS A 314 32.42 7.23 5.54
CA LYS A 314 31.87 8.47 6.13
C LYS A 314 30.75 9.06 5.26
N ARG A 315 30.97 9.13 3.95
CA ARG A 315 29.96 9.66 3.02
C ARG A 315 28.81 8.68 2.81
N PHE A 316 29.08 7.38 2.88
CA PHE A 316 28.01 6.37 2.91
C PHE A 316 27.10 6.52 4.14
N ILE A 317 27.66 6.77 5.33
CA ILE A 317 26.85 7.08 6.54
C ILE A 317 25.98 8.33 6.31
N GLN A 318 26.55 9.39 5.75
CA GLN A 318 25.81 10.62 5.45
C GLN A 318 24.66 10.34 4.47
N LEU A 319 24.90 9.57 3.41
CA LEU A 319 23.86 9.14 2.48
C LEU A 319 22.77 8.36 3.21
N LEU A 320 23.13 7.40 4.05
CA LEU A 320 22.18 6.58 4.80
C LEU A 320 21.31 7.44 5.74
N LEU A 321 21.89 8.42 6.44
CA LEU A 321 21.14 9.34 7.31
C LEU A 321 20.18 10.25 6.53
N VAL A 322 20.61 10.75 5.37
CA VAL A 322 19.75 11.55 4.47
C VAL A 322 18.59 10.70 3.95
N LEU A 323 18.88 9.48 3.47
CA LEU A 323 17.85 8.54 3.04
C LEU A 323 16.88 8.21 4.18
N PHE A 324 17.40 7.94 5.37
CA PHE A 324 16.60 7.63 6.55
C PHE A 324 15.59 8.74 6.86
N THR A 325 16.08 9.97 6.96
CA THR A 325 15.27 11.13 7.32
C THR A 325 14.24 11.44 6.25
N SER A 326 14.66 11.40 4.98
CA SER A 326 13.80 11.77 3.85
C SER A 326 12.73 10.73 3.54
N VAL A 327 13.05 9.43 3.60
CA VAL A 327 12.06 8.35 3.43
C VAL A 327 11.01 8.42 4.53
N SER A 328 11.43 8.61 5.79
CA SER A 328 10.50 8.75 6.91
C SER A 328 9.60 9.98 6.76
N LEU A 329 10.15 11.12 6.33
CA LEU A 329 9.37 12.35 6.09
C LEU A 329 8.36 12.17 4.95
N VAL A 330 8.80 11.67 3.79
CA VAL A 330 7.91 11.44 2.64
C VAL A 330 6.80 10.47 3.01
N ARG A 331 7.10 9.43 3.77
CA ARG A 331 6.08 8.50 4.26
C ARG A 331 5.01 9.21 5.12
N VAL A 332 5.41 10.00 6.10
CA VAL A 332 4.45 10.73 6.96
C VAL A 332 3.63 11.71 6.11
N CYS A 333 4.26 12.39 5.16
CA CYS A 333 3.57 13.26 4.21
C CYS A 333 2.56 12.50 3.35
N LEU A 334 2.93 11.34 2.79
CA LEU A 334 2.01 10.51 2.01
C LEU A 334 0.84 10.00 2.85
N GLY A 335 1.11 9.55 4.08
CA GLY A 335 0.05 9.20 5.03
C GLY A 335 -0.89 10.37 5.29
N LEU A 336 -0.36 11.57 5.53
CA LEU A 336 -1.17 12.77 5.74
C LEU A 336 -2.00 13.13 4.50
N ILE A 337 -1.40 13.08 3.31
CA ILE A 337 -2.08 13.39 2.04
C ILE A 337 -3.20 12.37 1.78
N PHE A 338 -2.88 11.09 1.79
CA PHE A 338 -3.85 10.03 1.49
C PHE A 338 -4.93 9.88 2.55
N SER A 339 -4.68 10.31 3.78
CA SER A 339 -5.66 10.24 4.84
C SER A 339 -6.52 11.49 4.98
N LYS A 340 -5.92 12.67 5.13
CA LYS A 340 -6.63 13.92 5.44
C LYS A 340 -6.99 14.72 4.19
N ALA A 341 -6.12 14.74 3.18
CA ALA A 341 -6.30 15.63 2.03
C ALA A 341 -7.17 15.02 0.93
N THR A 342 -6.94 13.74 0.58
CA THR A 342 -7.62 13.11 -0.57
C THR A 342 -8.68 12.09 -0.17
N GLY A 343 -8.55 11.42 0.98
CA GLY A 343 -9.46 10.35 1.39
C GLY A 343 -10.93 10.78 1.58
N TYR A 344 -11.18 12.07 1.80
CA TYR A 344 -12.52 12.68 1.84
C TYR A 344 -13.03 13.02 0.43
N ALA A 345 -12.21 13.67 -0.39
CA ALA A 345 -12.66 14.22 -1.68
C ALA A 345 -12.65 13.18 -2.82
N PHE A 346 -11.80 12.16 -2.74
CA PHE A 346 -11.61 11.15 -3.77
C PHE A 346 -11.43 9.76 -3.13
N PRO A 347 -12.53 9.09 -2.75
CA PRO A 347 -12.50 7.76 -2.13
C PRO A 347 -11.70 6.72 -2.92
N SER A 348 -11.70 6.81 -4.25
CA SER A 348 -10.93 5.94 -5.13
C SER A 348 -9.41 6.11 -5.01
N LEU A 349 -8.94 7.26 -4.52
CA LEU A 349 -7.53 7.54 -4.22
C LEU A 349 -7.19 7.25 -2.74
N PHE A 350 -8.15 6.73 -1.97
CA PHE A 350 -7.93 6.37 -0.58
C PHE A 350 -7.24 5.02 -0.48
N PHE A 351 -6.02 5.04 0.04
CA PHE A 351 -5.25 3.82 0.32
C PHE A 351 -5.13 3.66 1.84
N SER A 352 -6.16 3.09 2.48
CA SER A 352 -6.21 2.88 3.93
C SER A 352 -4.95 2.24 4.50
N ASN A 353 -4.40 1.27 3.77
CA ASN A 353 -3.20 0.56 4.20
C ASN A 353 -2.02 1.52 4.41
N THR A 354 -1.88 2.62 3.64
CA THR A 354 -0.79 3.62 3.83
C THR A 354 -0.67 4.12 5.27
N MET A 355 -1.80 4.26 5.96
CA MET A 355 -1.87 4.81 7.31
C MET A 355 -1.61 3.78 8.40
N HIS A 356 -1.74 2.51 8.06
CA HIS A 356 -1.63 1.37 8.97
C HIS A 356 -0.40 0.52 8.72
N GLU A 357 0.27 0.71 7.58
CA GLU A 357 1.54 0.06 7.30
C GLU A 357 2.48 0.34 8.48
N CYS A 358 3.06 -0.73 9.00
CA CYS A 358 3.92 -0.68 10.16
C CYS A 358 5.37 -0.38 9.70
N SER A 359 6.04 0.54 10.40
CA SER A 359 7.43 0.96 10.20
C SER A 359 8.54 0.05 10.70
N GLN A 360 8.39 -1.27 10.58
CA GLN A 360 9.37 -2.19 11.15
C GLN A 360 10.46 -2.55 10.13
N GLY A 361 11.72 -2.45 10.58
CA GLY A 361 12.89 -2.92 9.84
C GLY A 361 13.46 -1.96 8.79
N LEU A 362 14.46 -2.46 8.05
CA LEU A 362 15.30 -1.65 7.16
C LEU A 362 14.85 -1.61 5.70
N SER A 363 13.89 -2.46 5.32
CA SER A 363 13.37 -2.63 3.95
C SER A 363 13.26 -1.35 3.10
N PRO A 364 12.57 -0.28 3.54
CA PRO A 364 12.39 0.92 2.71
C PRO A 364 13.70 1.65 2.38
N PHE A 365 14.66 1.63 3.30
CA PHE A 365 15.99 2.20 3.06
C PHE A 365 16.78 1.31 2.11
N LEU A 366 16.59 -0.02 2.16
CA LEU A 366 17.17 -0.95 1.19
C LEU A 366 16.63 -0.72 -0.22
N PHE A 367 15.32 -0.46 -0.38
CA PHE A 367 14.75 -0.05 -1.68
C PHE A 367 15.29 1.29 -2.17
N ALA A 368 15.53 2.25 -1.27
CA ALA A 368 16.18 3.50 -1.66
C ALA A 368 17.63 3.28 -2.11
N LEU A 369 18.39 2.46 -1.38
CA LEU A 369 19.76 2.08 -1.74
C LEU A 369 19.81 1.27 -3.05
N LEU A 370 18.80 0.45 -3.33
CA LEU A 370 18.66 -0.28 -4.60
C LEU A 370 18.61 0.68 -5.79
N VAL A 371 17.85 1.77 -5.68
CA VAL A 371 17.78 2.80 -6.72
C VAL A 371 19.09 3.58 -6.80
N VAL A 372 19.77 3.85 -5.69
CA VAL A 372 21.11 4.47 -5.71
C VAL A 372 22.15 3.56 -6.38
N GLN A 373 22.09 2.25 -6.14
CA GLN A 373 22.96 1.26 -6.78
C GLN A 373 22.75 1.14 -8.30
N SER A 374 21.60 1.60 -8.83
CA SER A 374 21.35 1.65 -10.28
C SER A 374 22.33 2.56 -11.04
N LEU A 375 23.05 3.44 -10.35
CA LEU A 375 24.16 4.21 -10.92
C LEU A 375 25.28 3.32 -11.47
N SER A 376 25.41 2.11 -10.94
CA SER A 376 26.37 1.09 -11.36
C SER A 376 25.63 -0.16 -11.82
N ILE A 377 24.66 0.01 -12.74
CA ILE A 377 23.82 -1.09 -13.25
C ILE A 377 24.64 -2.21 -13.92
N ASP A 378 25.79 -1.84 -14.49
CA ASP A 378 26.70 -2.77 -15.17
C ASP A 378 27.58 -3.58 -14.21
N ASP A 379 27.55 -3.28 -12.90
CA ASP A 379 28.28 -4.05 -11.92
C ASP A 379 27.69 -5.47 -11.81
N LYS A 380 28.58 -6.47 -11.89
CA LYS A 380 28.22 -7.89 -11.84
C LYS A 380 28.92 -8.59 -10.69
N TYR A 381 28.21 -9.47 -10.00
CA TYR A 381 28.78 -10.55 -9.21
C TYR A 381 29.15 -11.70 -10.14
N ILE A 382 30.37 -12.23 -10.01
CA ILE A 382 30.82 -13.38 -10.79
C ILE A 382 30.85 -14.59 -9.87
N LEU A 383 29.91 -15.51 -10.05
CA LEU A 383 30.00 -16.83 -9.44
C LEU A 383 30.87 -17.73 -10.30
N ILE A 384 31.90 -18.28 -9.70
CA ILE A 384 32.76 -19.31 -10.26
C ILE A 384 32.36 -20.62 -9.59
N TYR A 385 31.76 -21.53 -10.37
CA TYR A 385 31.39 -22.87 -9.91
C TYR A 385 32.37 -23.90 -10.51
N GLY A 386 32.95 -24.76 -9.66
CA GLY A 386 33.80 -25.88 -10.10
C GLY A 386 35.30 -25.73 -9.76
N GLN A 387 36.11 -26.71 -10.20
CA GLN A 387 37.57 -26.64 -10.12
C GLN A 387 38.09 -25.48 -10.98
N GLU A 388 39.26 -24.95 -10.63
CA GLU A 388 39.84 -23.72 -11.23
C GLU A 388 39.94 -23.75 -12.76
N ASP A 389 39.93 -24.95 -13.37
CA ASP A 389 40.03 -25.15 -14.81
C ASP A 389 38.67 -25.22 -15.53
N SER A 390 37.55 -25.31 -14.80
CA SER A 390 36.21 -25.33 -15.40
C SER A 390 35.73 -23.91 -15.70
N ASN A 391 35.59 -23.57 -16.99
CA ASN A 391 35.22 -22.25 -17.50
C ASN A 391 33.77 -21.80 -17.19
N HIS A 392 33.11 -22.36 -16.17
CA HIS A 392 31.73 -22.02 -15.83
C HIS A 392 31.67 -20.78 -14.93
N LYS A 393 31.69 -19.60 -15.57
CA LYS A 393 31.46 -18.30 -14.92
C LYS A 393 29.99 -17.92 -15.09
N PHE A 394 29.28 -17.76 -13.99
CA PHE A 394 27.92 -17.24 -13.97
C PHE A 394 27.94 -15.80 -13.48
N THR A 395 27.50 -14.84 -14.30
CA THR A 395 27.50 -13.42 -13.93
C THR A 395 26.08 -12.96 -13.60
N VAL A 396 25.90 -12.36 -12.43
CA VAL A 396 24.62 -11.80 -11.98
C VAL A 396 24.78 -10.30 -11.75
N HIS A 397 23.92 -9.49 -12.35
CA HIS A 397 23.91 -8.05 -12.09
C HIS A 397 23.59 -7.78 -10.61
N LYS A 398 24.37 -6.90 -9.97
CA LYS A 398 24.19 -6.60 -8.54
C LYS A 398 22.78 -6.12 -8.22
N VAL A 399 22.26 -5.22 -9.05
CA VAL A 399 20.91 -4.65 -8.92
C VAL A 399 19.83 -5.74 -9.00
N SER A 400 19.95 -6.69 -9.92
CA SER A 400 18.97 -7.80 -10.05
C SER A 400 18.98 -8.71 -8.84
N LEU A 401 20.17 -9.08 -8.33
CA LEU A 401 20.29 -9.88 -7.11
C LEU A 401 19.69 -9.14 -5.91
N GLN A 402 20.07 -7.88 -5.71
CA GLN A 402 19.60 -7.09 -4.57
C GLN A 402 18.10 -6.78 -4.66
N LEU A 403 17.54 -6.59 -5.86
CA LEU A 403 16.10 -6.48 -6.06
C LEU A 403 15.40 -7.75 -5.58
N PHE A 404 15.84 -8.92 -6.04
CA PHE A 404 15.28 -10.19 -5.59
C PHE A 404 15.38 -10.37 -4.08
N MET A 405 16.52 -10.01 -3.48
CA MET A 405 16.69 -10.04 -2.04
C MET A 405 15.75 -9.04 -1.32
N CYS A 406 15.55 -7.84 -1.86
CA CYS A 406 14.62 -6.86 -1.29
C CYS A 406 13.17 -7.34 -1.37
N LEU A 407 12.78 -8.07 -2.42
CA LEU A 407 11.43 -8.64 -2.55
C LEU A 407 11.09 -9.65 -1.45
N VAL A 408 12.07 -10.30 -0.82
CA VAL A 408 11.84 -11.17 0.36
C VAL A 408 11.24 -10.39 1.52
N ASN A 409 11.51 -9.09 1.64
CA ASN A 409 10.87 -8.24 2.66
C ASN A 409 9.35 -8.13 2.49
N TYR A 410 8.83 -8.44 1.30
CA TYR A 410 7.41 -8.40 1.01
C TYR A 410 6.65 -9.59 1.63
N THR A 411 7.36 -10.58 2.18
CA THR A 411 6.75 -11.73 2.88
C THR A 411 5.98 -11.33 4.14
N ASN A 412 6.34 -10.21 4.78
CA ASN A 412 5.68 -9.74 6.01
C ASN A 412 4.32 -9.04 5.76
N SER A 413 3.86 -9.01 4.51
CA SER A 413 2.68 -8.25 4.04
C SER A 413 2.79 -6.74 4.34
N ASN A 414 2.04 -5.89 3.63
CA ASN A 414 1.89 -4.46 3.96
C ASN A 414 3.18 -3.60 3.99
N ILE A 415 4.01 -3.67 2.95
CA ILE A 415 5.15 -2.74 2.76
C ILE A 415 5.13 -1.99 1.41
N LEU A 416 3.98 -1.93 0.73
CA LEU A 416 3.89 -1.32 -0.60
C LEU A 416 4.32 0.14 -0.55
N TRP A 417 3.67 0.93 0.32
CA TRP A 417 3.87 2.37 0.38
C TRP A 417 5.20 2.74 1.00
N TRP A 418 5.69 1.91 1.90
CA TRP A 418 7.09 1.91 2.33
C TRP A 418 8.07 1.79 1.18
N SER A 419 7.90 0.75 0.35
CA SER A 419 8.80 0.46 -0.75
C SER A 419 8.74 1.56 -1.80
N ILE A 420 7.54 2.07 -2.13
CA ILE A 420 7.34 3.21 -3.03
C ILE A 420 8.03 4.46 -2.49
N SER A 421 7.90 4.77 -1.19
CA SER A 421 8.60 5.91 -0.57
C SER A 421 10.12 5.76 -0.69
N GLY A 422 10.63 4.55 -0.46
CA GLY A 422 12.03 4.19 -0.68
C GLY A 422 12.48 4.41 -2.12
N LEU A 423 11.71 3.91 -3.11
CA LEU A 423 12.00 4.07 -4.53
C LEU A 423 12.02 5.55 -4.97
N ILE A 424 11.04 6.34 -4.55
CA ILE A 424 10.95 7.78 -4.85
C ILE A 424 12.15 8.51 -4.26
N MET A 425 12.46 8.28 -2.97
CA MET A 425 13.59 8.97 -2.33
C MET A 425 14.94 8.49 -2.83
N GLY A 426 15.05 7.21 -3.19
CA GLY A 426 16.22 6.67 -3.89
C GLY A 426 16.44 7.40 -5.21
N PHE A 427 15.40 7.57 -6.03
CA PHE A 427 15.47 8.32 -7.30
C PHE A 427 15.98 9.74 -7.11
N VAL A 428 15.39 10.49 -6.18
CA VAL A 428 15.80 11.88 -5.88
C VAL A 428 17.23 11.93 -5.35
N SER A 429 17.61 10.98 -4.48
CA SER A 429 18.95 10.90 -3.90
C SER A 429 20.00 10.54 -4.96
N THR A 430 19.66 9.68 -5.91
CA THR A 430 20.54 9.34 -7.04
C THR A 430 20.86 10.56 -7.90
N ILE A 431 19.84 11.36 -8.26
CA ILE A 431 20.03 12.59 -9.03
C ILE A 431 20.89 13.59 -8.25
N THR A 432 20.59 13.78 -6.97
CA THR A 432 21.30 14.70 -6.10
C THR A 432 22.76 14.29 -5.91
N LEU A 433 23.01 13.00 -5.64
CA LEU A 433 24.35 12.44 -5.48
C LEU A 433 25.17 12.58 -6.75
N GLN A 434 24.60 12.30 -7.93
CA GLN A 434 25.30 12.50 -9.20
C GLN A 434 25.61 13.97 -9.47
N GLY A 435 24.68 14.88 -9.15
CA GLY A 435 24.92 16.31 -9.21
C GLY A 435 26.09 16.75 -8.32
N LEU A 436 26.11 16.26 -7.07
CA LEU A 436 27.17 16.55 -6.10
C LEU A 436 28.52 15.96 -6.52
N LEU A 437 28.57 14.69 -6.94
CA LEU A 437 29.81 14.05 -7.40
C LEU A 437 30.36 14.74 -8.66
N ALA A 438 29.48 15.14 -9.58
CA ALA A 438 29.89 15.90 -10.76
C ALA A 438 30.41 17.30 -10.40
N TYR A 439 29.80 17.95 -9.40
CA TYR A 439 30.23 19.25 -8.88
C TYR A 439 31.60 19.16 -8.19
N GLU A 440 31.77 18.23 -7.24
CA GLU A 440 33.04 18.03 -6.53
C GLU A 440 34.18 17.68 -7.50
N LYS A 441 33.90 16.82 -8.49
CA LYS A 441 34.90 16.45 -9.51
C LYS A 441 35.34 17.65 -10.35
N ARG A 442 34.44 18.59 -10.60
CA ARG A 442 34.75 19.83 -11.32
C ARG A 442 35.65 20.74 -10.49
N GLU A 443 35.35 20.91 -9.21
CA GLU A 443 36.15 21.72 -8.29
C GLU A 443 37.55 21.13 -8.10
N TYR A 444 37.65 19.81 -7.90
CA TYR A 444 38.95 19.15 -7.75
C TYR A 444 39.80 19.24 -9.03
N SER A 445 39.17 19.16 -10.21
CA SER A 445 39.86 19.33 -11.49
C SER A 445 40.47 20.72 -11.69
N GLU A 446 39.97 21.75 -11.01
CA GLU A 446 40.59 23.09 -11.05
C GLU A 446 41.83 23.17 -10.15
N SER A 447 41.95 22.28 -9.15
CA SER A 447 43.06 22.27 -8.19
C SER A 447 44.27 21.42 -8.61
N VAL A 448 44.09 20.44 -9.50
CA VAL A 448 45.17 19.52 -9.91
C VAL A 448 46.07 20.18 -10.97
N LYS A 449 47.32 20.49 -10.58
CA LYS A 449 48.35 21.08 -11.45
C LYS A 449 49.14 20.05 -12.27
N ASP A 450 48.97 18.75 -12.02
CA ASP A 450 49.75 17.70 -12.69
C ASP A 450 49.13 17.30 -14.04
N VAL A 451 49.93 17.45 -15.11
CA VAL A 451 49.53 17.28 -16.51
C VAL A 451 49.24 15.82 -16.86
N ARG A 452 49.83 14.84 -16.16
CA ARG A 452 49.58 13.41 -16.45
C ARG A 452 48.24 12.93 -15.91
N GLU A 453 47.85 13.39 -14.72
CA GLU A 453 46.54 13.08 -14.14
C GLU A 453 45.42 13.81 -14.91
N PHE A 454 45.75 14.97 -15.48
CA PHE A 454 44.89 15.75 -16.35
C PHE A 454 44.38 14.96 -17.57
N ILE A 455 45.22 14.15 -18.23
CA ILE A 455 44.82 13.40 -19.45
C ILE A 455 43.73 12.36 -19.14
N THR A 456 43.84 11.64 -18.01
CA THR A 456 42.81 10.68 -17.58
C THR A 456 41.54 11.37 -17.07
N LEU A 457 41.67 12.54 -16.46
CA LEU A 457 40.54 13.38 -16.04
C LEU A 457 39.83 14.05 -17.23
N GLU A 458 40.55 14.35 -18.30
CA GLU A 458 40.04 15.09 -19.47
C GLU A 458 39.02 14.27 -20.29
N GLN A 459 39.16 12.95 -20.33
CA GLN A 459 38.16 12.07 -20.93
C GLN A 459 36.83 12.08 -20.16
N TYR A 460 36.89 12.29 -18.84
CA TYR A 460 35.72 12.49 -17.99
C TYR A 460 35.17 13.93 -18.06
N ARG A 461 36.01 14.92 -18.38
CA ARG A 461 35.61 16.32 -18.51
C ARG A 461 34.75 16.58 -19.74
N ARG A 462 34.78 15.69 -20.75
CA ARG A 462 34.00 15.83 -21.99
C ARG A 462 32.56 15.33 -21.91
N THR A 463 32.18 14.57 -20.88
CA THR A 463 30.77 14.18 -20.72
C THR A 463 30.02 15.33 -20.04
N PRO A 464 29.12 16.04 -20.74
CA PRO A 464 28.36 17.12 -20.12
C PRO A 464 27.51 16.57 -18.98
N LEU A 465 27.42 17.31 -17.87
CA LEU A 465 26.70 16.94 -16.65
C LEU A 465 25.26 16.46 -16.94
N TRP A 466 24.57 17.08 -17.90
CA TRP A 466 23.22 16.66 -18.29
C TRP A 466 23.16 15.23 -18.82
N ARG A 467 24.20 14.73 -19.53
CA ARG A 467 24.23 13.34 -20.01
C ARG A 467 24.42 12.35 -18.88
N LEU A 468 25.23 12.68 -17.86
CA LEU A 468 25.39 11.85 -16.67
C LEU A 468 24.09 11.77 -15.88
N ILE A 469 23.43 12.91 -15.67
CA ILE A 469 22.11 12.95 -15.01
C ILE A 469 21.08 12.17 -15.83
N TRP A 470 21.02 12.38 -17.15
CA TRP A 470 20.08 11.69 -18.03
C TRP A 470 20.29 10.17 -18.02
N SER A 471 21.54 9.71 -18.09
CA SER A 471 21.86 8.28 -17.96
C SER A 471 21.41 7.72 -16.61
N SER A 472 21.60 8.48 -15.53
CA SER A 472 21.18 8.08 -14.19
C SER A 472 19.65 8.01 -14.07
N VAL A 473 18.94 8.97 -14.67
CA VAL A 473 17.47 8.99 -14.75
C VAL A 473 16.96 7.77 -15.49
N ILE A 474 17.54 7.43 -16.65
CA ILE A 474 17.16 6.23 -17.42
C ILE A 474 17.35 4.97 -16.58
N ASN A 475 18.51 4.80 -15.95
CA ASN A 475 18.79 3.62 -15.13
C ASN A 475 17.84 3.50 -13.95
N CYS A 476 17.53 4.61 -13.27
CA CYS A 476 16.57 4.60 -12.17
C CYS A 476 15.15 4.27 -12.66
N ILE A 477 14.72 4.85 -13.78
CA ILE A 477 13.40 4.56 -14.37
C ILE A 477 13.30 3.08 -14.72
N VAL A 478 14.34 2.47 -15.29
CA VAL A 478 14.37 1.03 -15.59
C VAL A 478 14.18 0.19 -14.33
N VAL A 479 14.90 0.50 -13.24
CA VAL A 479 14.75 -0.22 -11.96
C VAL A 479 13.35 -0.04 -11.38
N ILE A 480 12.81 1.18 -11.38
CA ILE A 480 11.46 1.46 -10.87
C ILE A 480 10.40 0.77 -11.72
N ALA A 481 10.52 0.81 -13.05
CA ALA A 481 9.59 0.19 -13.99
C ALA A 481 9.56 -1.34 -13.87
N MET A 482 10.66 -1.98 -13.47
CA MET A 482 10.68 -3.40 -13.15
C MET A 482 10.16 -3.70 -11.74
N THR A 483 10.49 -2.86 -10.75
CA THR A 483 10.17 -3.11 -9.34
C THR A 483 8.69 -2.84 -9.03
N LEU A 484 8.15 -1.74 -9.53
CA LEU A 484 6.81 -1.28 -9.16
C LEU A 484 5.69 -2.26 -9.58
N PRO A 485 5.66 -2.82 -10.81
CA PRO A 485 4.63 -3.80 -11.18
C PRO A 485 4.67 -5.05 -10.32
N VAL A 486 5.87 -5.51 -9.94
CA VAL A 486 6.07 -6.65 -9.05
C VAL A 486 5.49 -6.35 -7.67
N LEU A 487 5.80 -5.18 -7.10
CA LEU A 487 5.24 -4.75 -5.82
C LEU A 487 3.71 -4.62 -5.88
N MET A 488 3.16 -4.08 -6.98
CA MET A 488 1.72 -3.93 -7.17
C MET A 488 1.01 -5.28 -7.31
N ALA A 489 1.59 -6.23 -8.05
CA ALA A 489 1.05 -7.59 -8.19
C ALA A 489 1.03 -8.32 -6.84
N TRP A 490 2.12 -8.22 -6.07
CA TRP A 490 2.20 -8.78 -4.73
C TRP A 490 1.24 -8.10 -3.75
N ASN A 491 1.11 -6.78 -3.81
CA ASN A 491 0.13 -6.06 -3.01
C ASN A 491 -1.28 -6.54 -3.34
N SER A 492 -1.64 -6.60 -4.63
CA SER A 492 -2.95 -7.08 -5.08
C SER A 492 -3.26 -8.49 -4.59
N TYR A 493 -2.25 -9.36 -4.56
CA TYR A 493 -2.38 -10.71 -4.03
C TYR A 493 -2.66 -10.71 -2.52
N TYR A 494 -1.90 -9.95 -1.73
CA TYR A 494 -2.08 -9.88 -0.28
C TYR A 494 -3.31 -9.09 0.18
N THR A 495 -3.74 -8.10 -0.59
CA THR A 495 -4.95 -7.34 -0.31
C THR A 495 -6.20 -8.02 -0.84
N HIS A 496 -6.07 -9.19 -1.48
CA HIS A 496 -7.22 -9.95 -1.91
C HIS A 496 -7.99 -10.41 -0.67
N GLU A 497 -9.19 -9.85 -0.49
CA GLU A 497 -10.02 -10.17 0.65
C GLU A 497 -10.62 -11.57 0.45
N MET A 498 -10.26 -12.48 1.35
CA MET A 498 -10.95 -13.77 1.42
C MET A 498 -12.38 -13.53 1.92
N MET A 499 -13.36 -13.92 1.11
CA MET A 499 -14.76 -13.92 1.51
C MET A 499 -14.97 -14.96 2.60
N VAL A 500 -15.51 -14.52 3.73
CA VAL A 500 -15.88 -15.41 4.83
C VAL A 500 -17.07 -16.25 4.40
N THR A 501 -16.92 -17.56 4.51
CA THR A 501 -18.00 -18.48 4.18
C THR A 501 -19.09 -18.42 5.25
N SER A 502 -20.34 -18.70 4.87
CA SER A 502 -21.46 -18.81 5.81
C SER A 502 -21.16 -19.75 6.99
N ASN A 503 -20.42 -20.84 6.75
CA ASN A 503 -20.06 -21.80 7.79
C ASN A 503 -19.08 -21.18 8.80
N GLU A 504 -18.05 -20.47 8.32
CA GLU A 504 -17.09 -19.78 9.18
C GLU A 504 -17.76 -18.70 10.02
N LEU A 505 -18.63 -17.89 9.41
CA LEU A 505 -19.40 -16.86 10.12
C LEU A 505 -20.25 -17.50 11.23
N ASN A 506 -20.93 -18.62 10.94
CA ASN A 506 -21.77 -19.33 11.92
C ASN A 506 -20.98 -19.88 13.13
N THR A 507 -19.65 -20.02 13.04
CA THR A 507 -18.82 -20.48 14.18
C THR A 507 -18.60 -19.43 15.26
N ILE A 508 -18.90 -18.15 14.99
CA ILE A 508 -18.59 -17.04 15.90
C ILE A 508 -19.37 -17.11 17.20
N SER A 509 -20.66 -17.45 17.14
CA SER A 509 -21.54 -17.50 18.31
C SER A 509 -22.59 -18.59 18.18
N GLN A 510 -23.07 -19.07 19.33
CA GLN A 510 -24.19 -20.01 19.46
C GLN A 510 -25.51 -19.32 19.86
N ASP A 511 -25.55 -17.99 19.95
CA ASP A 511 -26.78 -17.26 20.30
C ASP A 511 -27.92 -17.54 19.34
N ARG A 512 -29.17 -17.40 19.79
CA ARG A 512 -30.34 -17.63 18.93
C ARG A 512 -30.28 -16.81 17.63
N TYR A 513 -29.93 -15.54 17.75
CA TYR A 513 -29.70 -14.67 16.60
C TYR A 513 -28.23 -14.24 16.56
N MET A 514 -27.65 -14.20 15.37
CA MET A 514 -26.32 -13.60 15.17
C MET A 514 -26.45 -12.09 15.07
N PHE A 515 -27.39 -11.62 14.24
CA PHE A 515 -27.66 -10.21 14.01
C PHE A 515 -29.13 -9.91 14.27
N THR A 516 -29.38 -8.89 15.09
CA THR A 516 -30.67 -8.20 15.13
C THR A 516 -30.46 -6.78 14.68
N PHE A 517 -30.88 -6.48 13.45
CA PHE A 517 -30.87 -5.12 12.90
C PHE A 517 -32.03 -4.33 13.49
N VAL A 518 -31.79 -3.10 13.91
CA VAL A 518 -32.79 -2.20 14.48
C VAL A 518 -32.87 -0.98 13.56
N PHE A 519 -33.85 -0.97 12.67
CA PHE A 519 -34.10 0.14 11.77
C PHE A 519 -35.01 1.15 12.45
N MET A 520 -34.43 2.29 12.79
CA MET A 520 -35.10 3.41 13.42
C MET A 520 -35.69 4.30 12.33
N THR A 521 -36.99 4.57 12.40
CA THR A 521 -37.68 5.41 11.42
C THR A 521 -38.62 6.40 12.07
N ALA A 522 -38.71 7.59 11.48
CA ALA A 522 -39.53 8.69 11.97
C ALA A 522 -40.16 9.43 10.79
N PRO A 523 -41.34 10.04 10.95
CA PRO A 523 -41.91 10.89 9.91
C PRO A 523 -40.91 11.96 9.45
N ARG A 524 -40.85 12.24 8.14
CA ARG A 524 -39.98 13.27 7.56
C ARG A 524 -40.79 14.23 6.71
N ARG A 525 -40.31 15.46 6.56
CA ARG A 525 -40.97 16.45 5.70
C ARG A 525 -40.97 15.96 4.25
N GLY A 526 -42.16 15.94 3.64
CA GLY A 526 -42.34 15.45 2.26
C GLY A 526 -42.44 13.93 2.15
N ASP A 527 -42.38 13.21 3.27
CA ASP A 527 -42.61 11.77 3.37
C ASP A 527 -41.82 10.91 2.35
N PRO A 528 -40.48 11.10 2.23
CA PRO A 528 -39.66 10.33 1.31
C PRO A 528 -39.61 8.85 1.70
N ALA A 529 -39.68 7.97 0.70
CA ALA A 529 -39.63 6.51 0.88
C ALA A 529 -38.22 5.97 1.17
N TYR A 530 -37.49 6.56 2.12
CA TYR A 530 -36.16 6.09 2.49
C TYR A 530 -36.21 4.72 3.15
N LEU A 531 -37.14 4.51 4.09
CA LEU A 531 -37.30 3.25 4.80
C LEU A 531 -37.40 2.06 3.85
N THR A 532 -38.25 2.15 2.83
CA THR A 532 -38.43 1.08 1.83
C THR A 532 -37.13 0.79 1.09
N ARG A 533 -36.44 1.82 0.59
CA ARG A 533 -35.17 1.68 -0.14
C ARG A 533 -34.06 1.10 0.73
N THR A 534 -34.00 1.54 1.98
CA THR A 534 -33.03 1.02 2.95
C THR A 534 -33.30 -0.46 3.20
N ILE A 535 -34.53 -0.86 3.55
CA ILE A 535 -34.88 -2.28 3.77
C ILE A 535 -34.60 -3.14 2.53
N GLU A 536 -34.98 -2.66 1.33
CA GLU A 536 -34.68 -3.33 0.05
C GLU A 536 -33.19 -3.66 -0.09
N SER A 537 -32.31 -2.69 0.16
CA SER A 537 -30.87 -2.89 0.03
C SER A 537 -30.31 -3.99 0.95
N TYR A 538 -30.93 -4.24 2.11
CA TYR A 538 -30.53 -5.36 2.98
C TYR A 538 -31.14 -6.67 2.50
N LEU A 539 -32.43 -6.69 2.18
CA LEU A 539 -33.13 -7.90 1.74
C LEU A 539 -32.60 -8.44 0.40
N GLU A 540 -32.09 -7.58 -0.48
CA GLU A 540 -31.41 -8.00 -1.71
C GLU A 540 -30.22 -8.93 -1.43
N ASN A 541 -29.53 -8.71 -0.32
CA ASN A 541 -28.36 -9.49 0.10
C ASN A 541 -28.71 -10.74 0.93
N TRP A 542 -29.97 -10.89 1.35
CA TRP A 542 -30.40 -12.03 2.17
C TRP A 542 -31.13 -13.08 1.33
N PRO A 543 -30.78 -14.36 1.43
CA PRO A 543 -31.43 -15.41 0.65
C PRO A 543 -32.88 -15.60 1.10
N GLU A 544 -33.79 -15.94 0.18
CA GLU A 544 -35.20 -16.22 0.52
C GLU A 544 -35.35 -17.54 1.31
N TYR A 545 -34.55 -18.54 0.94
CA TYR A 545 -34.53 -19.88 1.52
C TYR A 545 -33.13 -20.22 2.07
N PRO A 546 -32.69 -19.60 3.18
CA PRO A 546 -31.42 -19.95 3.80
C PRO A 546 -31.42 -21.41 4.27
N SER A 547 -30.27 -22.07 4.11
CA SER A 547 -30.01 -23.38 4.73
C SER A 547 -30.20 -23.29 6.25
N PRO A 548 -30.72 -24.33 6.93
CA PRO A 548 -30.91 -24.32 8.39
C PRO A 548 -29.65 -24.00 9.20
N ASN A 549 -28.47 -24.34 8.65
CA ASN A 549 -27.17 -24.10 9.29
C ASN A 549 -26.51 -22.78 8.86
N SER A 550 -27.21 -21.97 8.05
CA SER A 550 -26.70 -20.70 7.56
C SER A 550 -26.89 -19.59 8.61
N PRO A 551 -25.94 -18.63 8.72
CA PRO A 551 -26.09 -17.47 9.60
C PRO A 551 -27.34 -16.64 9.25
N TYR A 552 -27.80 -16.66 8.00
CA TYR A 552 -29.02 -15.96 7.58
C TYR A 552 -30.28 -16.50 8.30
N HIS A 553 -30.32 -17.78 8.70
CA HIS A 553 -31.44 -18.28 9.53
C HIS A 553 -31.49 -17.64 10.92
N ARG A 554 -30.36 -17.05 11.36
CA ARG A 554 -30.17 -16.37 12.64
C ARG A 554 -30.09 -14.85 12.46
N MET A 555 -30.55 -14.32 11.33
CA MET A 555 -30.69 -12.87 11.09
C MET A 555 -32.15 -12.45 11.20
N GLN A 556 -32.38 -11.27 11.75
CA GLN A 556 -33.68 -10.62 11.77
C GLN A 556 -33.51 -9.09 11.79
N ALA A 557 -34.54 -8.38 11.35
CA ALA A 557 -34.61 -6.93 11.39
C ALA A 557 -35.89 -6.48 12.10
N ILE A 558 -35.73 -5.59 13.08
CA ILE A 558 -36.80 -4.93 13.81
C ILE A 558 -36.95 -3.54 13.22
N ILE A 559 -38.09 -3.27 12.59
CA ILE A 559 -38.45 -1.95 12.12
C ILE A 559 -39.20 -1.26 13.24
N TYR A 560 -38.57 -0.27 13.85
CA TYR A 560 -39.02 0.36 15.08
C TYR A 560 -39.42 1.82 14.84
N THR A 561 -40.59 2.19 15.33
CA THR A 561 -41.04 3.59 15.45
C THR A 561 -41.81 3.79 16.75
N HIS A 562 -41.69 4.97 17.36
CA HIS A 562 -42.56 5.41 18.46
C HIS A 562 -43.61 6.44 18.00
N PHE A 563 -43.74 6.65 16.69
CA PHE A 563 -44.74 7.55 16.13
C PHE A 563 -46.02 6.77 15.80
N SER A 564 -47.13 7.17 16.43
CA SER A 564 -48.45 6.59 16.16
C SER A 564 -48.90 6.85 14.71
N ASN A 565 -48.53 8.02 14.15
CA ASN A 565 -48.80 8.36 12.75
C ASN A 565 -47.49 8.42 11.95
N HIS A 566 -47.29 7.45 11.05
CA HIS A 566 -46.13 7.40 10.18
C HIS A 566 -46.45 6.65 8.87
N SER A 567 -46.82 7.40 7.84
CA SER A 567 -47.27 6.85 6.54
C SER A 567 -46.22 5.98 5.84
N GLN A 568 -44.94 6.39 5.77
CA GLN A 568 -43.91 5.52 5.16
C GLN A 568 -43.69 4.21 5.92
N TYR A 569 -43.85 4.18 7.25
CA TYR A 569 -43.81 2.94 8.00
C TYR A 569 -44.98 2.03 7.61
N ASP A 570 -46.20 2.57 7.50
CA ASP A 570 -47.39 1.79 7.12
C ASP A 570 -47.26 1.25 5.70
N LEU A 571 -46.80 2.07 4.75
CA LEU A 571 -46.58 1.68 3.36
C LEU A 571 -45.49 0.61 3.23
N ALA A 572 -44.34 0.77 3.91
CA ALA A 572 -43.28 -0.22 3.91
C ALA A 572 -43.77 -1.54 4.55
N LYS A 573 -44.54 -1.46 5.64
CA LYS A 573 -45.13 -2.63 6.28
C LYS A 573 -46.07 -3.38 5.35
N GLU A 574 -46.98 -2.69 4.67
CA GLU A 574 -47.88 -3.29 3.69
C GLU A 574 -47.10 -3.96 2.56
N TYR A 575 -46.11 -3.25 2.00
CA TYR A 575 -45.29 -3.75 0.91
C TYR A 575 -44.55 -5.05 1.28
N PHE A 576 -43.76 -5.04 2.36
CA PHE A 576 -42.93 -6.20 2.71
C PHE A 576 -43.70 -7.33 3.37
N SER A 577 -44.86 -7.07 3.98
CA SER A 577 -45.72 -8.15 4.52
C SER A 577 -46.22 -9.09 3.43
N ASN A 578 -46.24 -8.63 2.18
CA ASN A 578 -46.61 -9.42 1.01
C ASN A 578 -45.44 -10.17 0.36
N THR A 579 -44.21 -10.03 0.88
CA THR A 579 -43.01 -10.68 0.34
C THR A 579 -42.53 -11.81 1.26
N THR A 580 -42.03 -12.92 0.69
CA THR A 580 -41.48 -14.05 1.47
C THR A 580 -40.34 -13.61 2.38
N LYS A 581 -39.40 -12.80 1.84
CA LYS A 581 -38.27 -12.26 2.60
C LYS A 581 -38.74 -11.37 3.75
N GLY A 582 -39.71 -10.48 3.49
CA GLY A 582 -40.26 -9.59 4.50
C GLY A 582 -40.91 -10.33 5.66
N GLN A 583 -41.75 -11.32 5.37
CA GLN A 583 -42.39 -12.16 6.39
C GLN A 583 -41.38 -12.92 7.25
N ARG A 584 -40.28 -13.38 6.63
CA ARG A 584 -39.22 -14.13 7.31
C ARG A 584 -38.38 -13.25 8.22
N TYR A 585 -37.80 -12.19 7.65
CA TYR A 585 -36.74 -11.43 8.31
C TYR A 585 -37.24 -10.22 9.09
N LEU A 586 -38.36 -9.61 8.71
CA LEU A 586 -38.81 -8.35 9.31
C LEU A 586 -39.79 -8.59 10.45
N LYS A 587 -39.66 -7.77 11.49
CA LYS A 587 -40.61 -7.62 12.60
C LYS A 587 -40.92 -6.14 12.77
N TRP A 588 -42.21 -5.82 12.89
CA TRP A 588 -42.71 -4.45 12.90
C TRP A 588 -43.13 -4.08 14.31
N VAL A 589 -42.49 -3.06 14.90
CA VAL A 589 -42.76 -2.58 16.26
C VAL A 589 -43.11 -1.10 16.21
N ARG A 590 -44.33 -0.79 16.67
CA ARG A 590 -44.84 0.58 16.83
C ARG A 590 -45.22 0.80 18.28
N GLU A 591 -44.60 1.77 18.93
CA GLU A 591 -45.06 2.32 20.20
C GLU A 591 -45.94 3.54 19.97
N ASP A 592 -46.86 3.79 20.90
CA ASP A 592 -47.67 5.00 20.89
C ASP A 592 -46.86 6.22 21.35
N GLY A 593 -46.93 7.30 20.56
CA GLY A 593 -46.17 8.51 20.82
C GLY A 593 -46.15 9.45 19.60
N ASN A 594 -45.79 10.71 19.84
CA ASN A 594 -45.58 11.71 18.78
C ASN A 594 -44.43 12.68 19.13
N ASP A 595 -43.61 12.35 20.14
CA ASP A 595 -42.59 13.24 20.68
C ASP A 595 -41.34 13.24 19.80
N TRP A 596 -40.86 14.42 19.40
CA TRP A 596 -39.64 14.52 18.58
C TRP A 596 -38.36 14.42 19.42
N ASN A 597 -38.23 13.33 20.18
CA ASN A 597 -37.10 13.06 21.06
C ASN A 597 -36.30 11.85 20.55
N GLN A 598 -35.34 12.11 19.66
CA GLN A 598 -34.49 11.07 19.06
C GLN A 598 -33.76 10.22 20.12
N ARG A 599 -33.33 10.82 21.22
CA ARG A 599 -32.62 10.14 22.32
C ARG A 599 -33.51 9.12 23.00
N LEU A 600 -34.73 9.52 23.37
CA LEU A 600 -35.72 8.62 23.96
C LEU A 600 -36.07 7.50 22.97
N HIS A 601 -36.19 7.84 21.68
CA HIS A 601 -36.48 6.88 20.63
C HIS A 601 -35.42 5.78 20.53
N VAL A 602 -34.15 6.15 20.40
CA VAL A 602 -33.04 5.19 20.29
C VAL A 602 -32.89 4.40 21.59
N SER A 603 -33.03 5.05 22.75
CA SER A 603 -32.97 4.40 24.06
C SER A 603 -34.03 3.29 24.18
N LYS A 604 -35.31 3.60 23.93
CA LYS A 604 -36.41 2.62 23.99
C LYS A 604 -36.23 1.47 23.02
N ALA A 605 -35.80 1.74 21.79
CA ALA A 605 -35.60 0.69 20.81
C ALA A 605 -34.48 -0.29 21.22
N LEU A 606 -33.35 0.23 21.71
CA LEU A 606 -32.25 -0.61 22.22
C LEU A 606 -32.67 -1.41 23.46
N ASP A 607 -33.39 -0.77 24.39
CA ASP A 607 -33.93 -1.42 25.58
C ASP A 607 -34.86 -2.59 25.18
N PHE A 608 -35.86 -2.31 24.33
CA PHE A 608 -36.79 -3.32 23.82
C PHE A 608 -36.09 -4.52 23.18
N VAL A 609 -35.12 -4.30 22.28
CA VAL A 609 -34.48 -5.43 21.59
C VAL A 609 -33.53 -6.22 22.49
N THR A 610 -32.86 -5.57 23.44
CA THR A 610 -31.94 -6.24 24.38
C THR A 610 -32.67 -7.02 25.48
N GLU A 611 -33.92 -6.67 25.77
CA GLU A 611 -34.80 -7.45 26.66
C GLU A 611 -35.50 -8.59 25.92
N THR A 612 -35.91 -8.37 24.68
CA THR A 612 -36.78 -9.32 23.94
C THR A 612 -36.00 -10.42 23.23
N TYR A 613 -34.81 -10.11 22.71
CA TYR A 613 -34.06 -11.02 21.84
C TYR A 613 -32.68 -11.31 22.41
N GLN A 614 -32.21 -12.56 22.25
CA GLN A 614 -30.82 -12.93 22.53
C GLN A 614 -30.04 -12.96 21.21
N SER A 615 -29.18 -11.96 21.03
CA SER A 615 -28.43 -11.74 19.79
C SER A 615 -26.95 -11.50 20.07
N THR A 616 -26.07 -11.94 19.17
CA THR A 616 -24.62 -11.65 19.30
C THR A 616 -24.33 -10.17 19.06
N TYR A 617 -25.02 -9.57 18.09
CA TYR A 617 -24.95 -8.14 17.82
C TYR A 617 -26.34 -7.53 17.65
N TYR A 618 -26.51 -6.33 18.20
CA TYR A 618 -27.61 -5.43 17.89
C TYR A 618 -27.07 -4.33 16.98
N ALA A 619 -27.55 -4.32 15.74
CA ALA A 619 -27.05 -3.42 14.72
C ALA A 619 -28.01 -2.24 14.56
N LEU A 620 -27.62 -1.05 15.04
CA LEU A 620 -28.42 0.17 14.96
C LEU A 620 -28.29 0.81 13.57
N MET A 621 -29.43 1.00 12.90
CA MET A 621 -29.55 1.56 11.55
C MET A 621 -30.59 2.69 11.54
N GLU A 622 -30.29 3.78 10.86
CA GLU A 622 -31.29 4.78 10.47
C GLU A 622 -31.96 4.36 9.16
N ASP A 623 -33.15 4.89 8.88
CA ASP A 623 -33.98 4.51 7.74
C ASP A 623 -33.52 5.05 6.38
N ASP A 624 -32.41 5.78 6.33
CA ASP A 624 -31.82 6.41 5.15
C ASP A 624 -30.35 6.05 4.93
N PHE A 625 -29.93 4.88 5.43
CA PHE A 625 -28.62 4.29 5.17
C PHE A 625 -28.70 2.91 4.53
N PRO A 626 -28.99 2.83 3.23
CA PRO A 626 -28.86 1.58 2.48
C PRO A 626 -27.42 1.03 2.46
N VAL A 627 -27.30 -0.29 2.35
CA VAL A 627 -26.03 -0.97 2.03
C VAL A 627 -25.70 -0.72 0.56
N CYS A 628 -24.41 -0.57 0.26
CA CYS A 628 -23.93 -0.20 -1.08
C CYS A 628 -24.10 -1.29 -2.15
N GLY A 629 -24.24 -2.55 -1.74
CA GLY A 629 -24.39 -3.70 -2.63
C GLY A 629 -23.91 -5.00 -1.98
N ALA A 630 -23.89 -6.07 -2.75
CA ALA A 630 -23.48 -7.40 -2.28
C ALA A 630 -22.00 -7.47 -1.89
N HIS A 631 -21.14 -6.74 -2.59
CA HIS A 631 -19.72 -6.68 -2.22
C HIS A 631 -19.52 -6.07 -0.83
N GLU A 632 -20.16 -4.94 -0.55
CA GLU A 632 -20.07 -4.27 0.75
C GLU A 632 -20.80 -5.06 1.85
N TRP A 633 -21.87 -5.77 1.52
CA TRP A 633 -22.48 -6.71 2.47
C TRP A 633 -21.49 -7.81 2.90
N HIS A 634 -20.80 -8.44 1.95
CA HIS A 634 -19.74 -9.40 2.29
C HIS A 634 -18.58 -8.76 3.05
N ALA A 635 -18.27 -7.49 2.79
CA ALA A 635 -17.29 -6.76 3.59
C ALA A 635 -17.77 -6.57 5.04
N ILE A 636 -19.07 -6.33 5.28
CA ILE A 636 -19.65 -6.29 6.65
C ILE A 636 -19.45 -7.65 7.33
N GLU A 637 -19.81 -8.75 6.65
CA GLU A 637 -19.62 -10.11 7.18
C GLU A 637 -18.14 -10.41 7.52
N ASN A 638 -17.24 -10.03 6.61
CA ASN A 638 -15.79 -10.17 6.79
C ASN A 638 -15.28 -9.37 7.99
N VAL A 639 -15.71 -8.11 8.15
CA VAL A 639 -15.27 -7.25 9.26
C VAL A 639 -15.76 -7.83 10.58
N ILE A 640 -17.02 -8.27 10.67
CA ILE A 640 -17.56 -8.90 11.89
C ILE A 640 -16.79 -10.18 12.23
N TYR A 641 -16.55 -11.05 11.25
CA TYR A 641 -15.78 -12.27 11.48
C TYR A 641 -14.36 -11.99 11.96
N LYS A 642 -13.66 -11.05 11.31
CA LYS A 642 -12.31 -10.67 11.73
C LYS A 642 -12.33 -9.96 13.10
N ALA A 643 -13.34 -9.18 13.42
CA ALA A 643 -13.49 -8.54 14.73
C ALA A 643 -13.50 -9.60 15.84
N GLU A 644 -14.25 -10.68 15.67
CA GLU A 644 -14.35 -11.75 16.66
C GLU A 644 -13.08 -12.59 16.76
N LYS A 645 -12.35 -12.76 15.65
CA LYS A 645 -11.09 -13.52 15.65
C LYS A 645 -9.91 -12.71 16.18
N LEU A 646 -9.80 -11.43 15.81
CA LEU A 646 -8.64 -10.58 16.08
C LEU A 646 -8.81 -9.70 17.32
N ALA A 647 -10.06 -9.38 17.68
CA ALA A 647 -10.39 -8.55 18.83
C ALA A 647 -11.61 -9.12 19.58
N PRO A 648 -11.57 -10.35 20.13
CA PRO A 648 -12.74 -11.03 20.71
C PRO A 648 -13.45 -10.24 21.83
N ASN A 649 -12.75 -9.33 22.49
CA ASN A 649 -13.29 -8.47 23.56
C ASN A 649 -13.73 -7.08 23.05
N HIS A 650 -13.94 -6.91 21.74
CA HIS A 650 -14.43 -5.65 21.19
C HIS A 650 -15.85 -5.35 21.69
N CYS A 651 -16.11 -4.09 22.03
CA CYS A 651 -17.46 -3.68 22.44
C CYS A 651 -18.43 -3.49 21.27
N GLY A 652 -17.93 -3.30 20.05
CA GLY A 652 -18.75 -3.21 18.86
C GLY A 652 -17.95 -3.00 17.58
N VAL A 653 -18.66 -3.05 16.47
CA VAL A 653 -18.14 -2.82 15.12
C VAL A 653 -18.87 -1.64 14.48
N PHE A 654 -18.15 -0.74 13.83
CA PHE A 654 -18.75 0.42 13.15
C PHE A 654 -18.33 0.44 11.68
N VAL A 655 -19.31 0.25 10.79
CA VAL A 655 -19.09 0.14 9.32
C VAL A 655 -19.73 1.26 8.51
N GLY A 656 -20.53 2.09 9.19
CA GLY A 656 -21.26 3.22 8.61
C GLY A 656 -20.73 4.57 9.09
N THR A 657 -21.63 5.53 9.26
CA THR A 657 -21.33 6.86 9.81
C THR A 657 -22.54 7.35 10.62
N GLY A 658 -22.37 8.41 11.41
CA GLY A 658 -23.45 8.94 12.24
C GLY A 658 -23.96 7.89 13.26
N GLY A 659 -25.28 7.73 13.36
CA GLY A 659 -25.92 6.73 14.20
C GLY A 659 -26.17 5.38 13.51
N SER A 660 -25.75 5.21 12.25
CA SER A 660 -26.03 4.02 11.43
C SER A 660 -24.81 3.14 11.25
N GLY A 661 -25.02 1.82 11.11
CA GLY A 661 -23.91 0.89 10.88
C GLY A 661 -23.16 0.51 12.17
N LEU A 662 -23.79 0.70 13.34
CA LEU A 662 -23.22 0.42 14.66
C LEU A 662 -23.68 -0.96 15.15
N PHE A 663 -22.78 -1.94 15.16
CA PHE A 663 -23.02 -3.30 15.66
C PHE A 663 -22.54 -3.40 17.10
N LEU A 664 -23.46 -3.31 18.05
CA LEU A 664 -23.18 -3.27 19.48
C LEU A 664 -23.26 -4.69 20.08
N LYS A 665 -22.31 -5.03 20.96
CA LYS A 665 -22.45 -6.22 21.81
C LYS A 665 -23.62 -6.03 22.81
N PRO A 666 -24.22 -7.11 23.33
CA PRO A 666 -25.42 -7.02 24.17
C PRO A 666 -25.30 -6.10 25.38
N ASP A 667 -24.21 -6.24 26.13
CA ASP A 667 -23.98 -5.43 27.34
C ASP A 667 -23.82 -3.94 27.00
N LEU A 668 -23.14 -3.64 25.89
CA LEU A 668 -22.98 -2.27 25.42
C LEU A 668 -24.29 -1.68 24.92
N ALA A 669 -25.11 -2.44 24.18
CA ALA A 669 -26.40 -1.97 23.69
C ALA A 669 -27.32 -1.57 24.85
N ARG A 670 -27.35 -2.37 25.93
CA ARG A 670 -28.09 -2.06 27.16
C ARG A 670 -27.51 -0.87 27.91
N LEU A 671 -26.17 -0.77 28.01
CA LEU A 671 -25.55 0.40 28.64
C LEU A 671 -25.85 1.67 27.84
N ALA A 672 -25.74 1.61 26.51
CA ALA A 672 -26.02 2.72 25.62
C ALA A 672 -27.46 3.23 25.75
N SER A 673 -28.46 2.35 25.91
CA SER A 673 -29.85 2.77 26.13
C SER A 673 -29.99 3.67 27.37
N GLN A 674 -29.26 3.37 28.45
CA GLN A 674 -29.26 4.14 29.70
C GLN A 674 -28.46 5.44 29.59
N LEU A 675 -27.27 5.39 28.99
CA LEU A 675 -26.40 6.56 28.83
C LEU A 675 -27.02 7.62 27.93
N LEU A 676 -27.81 7.19 26.94
CA LEU A 676 -28.61 8.09 26.13
C LEU A 676 -29.50 8.96 27.02
N LEU A 677 -30.18 8.44 28.04
CA LEU A 677 -31.04 9.28 28.90
C LEU A 677 -30.24 10.15 29.89
N THR A 678 -28.99 9.80 30.15
CA THR A 678 -28.13 10.47 31.14
C THR A 678 -27.42 11.69 30.53
N TYR A 679 -26.80 11.53 29.37
CA TYR A 679 -25.98 12.57 28.74
C TYR A 679 -26.80 13.46 27.79
N VAL A 680 -27.66 14.34 28.34
CA VAL A 680 -28.63 15.13 27.55
C VAL A 680 -27.99 16.17 26.60
N ASP A 681 -26.80 16.67 26.93
CA ASP A 681 -26.12 17.76 26.20
C ASP A 681 -25.33 17.31 24.95
N MET A 682 -25.32 16.01 24.65
CA MET A 682 -24.53 15.43 23.55
C MET A 682 -25.42 14.69 22.56
N PRO A 683 -25.24 14.81 21.23
CA PRO A 683 -26.06 14.07 20.28
C PRO A 683 -26.05 12.54 20.53
N PRO A 684 -27.18 11.83 20.31
CA PRO A 684 -27.31 10.40 20.61
C PRO A 684 -26.21 9.52 19.99
N ASP A 685 -25.91 9.73 18.71
CA ASP A 685 -24.87 9.02 17.97
C ASP A 685 -23.49 9.23 18.59
N ILE A 686 -23.16 10.47 18.99
CA ILE A 686 -21.87 10.80 19.60
C ILE A 686 -21.72 10.13 20.97
N ILE A 687 -22.79 9.95 21.75
CA ILE A 687 -22.74 9.23 23.04
C ILE A 687 -22.37 7.77 22.81
N ILE A 688 -23.04 7.11 21.86
CA ILE A 688 -22.76 5.71 21.53
C ILE A 688 -21.32 5.56 21.01
N GLN A 689 -20.88 6.46 20.13
CA GLN A 689 -19.52 6.46 19.61
C GLN A 689 -18.47 6.69 20.70
N LYS A 690 -18.67 7.65 21.62
CA LYS A 690 -17.76 7.88 22.76
C LYS A 690 -17.74 6.68 23.71
N CYS A 691 -18.88 6.04 23.91
CA CYS A 691 -18.95 4.82 24.71
C CYS A 691 -18.15 3.69 24.05
N LEU A 692 -18.30 3.47 22.74
CA LEU A 692 -17.51 2.50 21.97
C LEU A 692 -16.00 2.77 22.01
N LEU A 693 -15.59 4.04 22.06
CA LEU A 693 -14.19 4.44 22.20
C LEU A 693 -13.66 4.29 23.63
N GLY A 694 -14.54 4.10 24.61
CA GLY A 694 -14.22 4.08 26.04
C GLY A 694 -13.90 5.46 26.62
N ASP A 695 -14.37 6.53 25.98
CA ASP A 695 -14.16 7.91 26.43
C ASP A 695 -15.13 8.32 27.56
N LEU A 696 -16.23 7.57 27.72
CA LEU A 696 -17.16 7.75 28.84
C LEU A 696 -16.72 6.89 30.04
N PRO A 697 -16.79 7.39 31.29
CA PRO A 697 -16.38 6.65 32.48
C PRO A 697 -17.04 5.28 32.61
N GLU A 698 -18.33 5.18 32.26
CA GLU A 698 -19.11 3.95 32.32
C GLU A 698 -18.69 2.93 31.26
N CYS A 699 -18.00 3.38 30.21
CA CYS A 699 -17.58 2.56 29.07
C CYS A 699 -16.07 2.33 29.02
N SER A 700 -15.35 2.56 30.12
CA SER A 700 -13.87 2.44 30.14
C SER A 700 -13.36 1.05 29.72
N SER A 701 -14.17 0.00 29.91
CA SER A 701 -13.89 -1.36 29.43
C SER A 701 -13.77 -1.46 27.91
N CYS A 702 -14.35 -0.52 27.17
CA CYS A 702 -14.33 -0.47 25.70
C CYS A 702 -13.13 0.26 25.12
N SER A 703 -12.22 0.76 25.94
CA SER A 703 -11.03 1.47 25.47
C SER A 703 -10.19 0.60 24.54
N ASN A 704 -9.86 1.13 23.36
CA ASN A 704 -9.11 0.43 22.30
C ASN A 704 -9.79 -0.84 21.77
N SER A 705 -11.11 -0.96 21.96
CA SER A 705 -11.86 -2.16 21.59
C SER A 705 -12.72 -1.97 20.33
N LEU A 706 -13.04 -0.72 19.95
CA LEU A 706 -13.86 -0.45 18.76
C LEU A 706 -13.19 -0.98 17.49
N VAL A 707 -13.93 -1.77 16.73
CA VAL A 707 -13.51 -2.22 15.39
C VAL A 707 -14.24 -1.40 14.34
N THR A 708 -13.55 -1.02 13.26
CA THR A 708 -14.16 -0.34 12.11
C THR A 708 -13.78 -1.00 10.79
N SER A 709 -14.62 -0.84 9.78
CA SER A 709 -14.21 -1.07 8.40
C SER A 709 -13.19 -0.02 7.94
N LYS A 710 -12.42 -0.34 6.90
CA LYS A 710 -11.56 0.65 6.21
C LYS A 710 -12.35 1.79 5.57
N THR A 711 -13.49 1.46 4.97
CA THR A 711 -14.34 2.37 4.20
C THR A 711 -15.79 2.27 4.67
N LEU A 712 -16.60 3.28 4.36
CA LEU A 712 -18.04 3.26 4.56
C LEU A 712 -18.66 2.19 3.65
N LEU A 713 -19.35 1.24 4.27
CA LEU A 713 -20.05 0.13 3.60
C LEU A 713 -21.54 0.45 3.35
N MET A 714 -21.94 1.66 3.70
CA MET A 714 -23.29 2.19 3.64
C MET A 714 -23.23 3.65 3.19
N TYR A 715 -24.27 4.15 2.53
CA TYR A 715 -24.33 5.53 2.06
C TYR A 715 -25.59 6.24 2.53
N HIS A 716 -25.50 7.55 2.70
CA HIS A 716 -26.59 8.36 3.22
C HIS A 716 -27.48 8.92 2.10
N ILE A 717 -28.76 8.50 2.03
CA ILE A 717 -29.74 9.00 1.05
C ILE A 717 -30.58 10.17 1.55
N GLY A 718 -30.54 10.47 2.85
CA GLY A 718 -31.28 11.53 3.53
C GLY A 718 -30.58 12.89 3.60
N TYR A 719 -29.56 13.14 2.76
CA TYR A 719 -28.69 14.33 2.83
C TYR A 719 -29.46 15.68 2.82
N ASN A 720 -30.61 15.76 2.15
CA ASN A 720 -31.45 16.95 2.02
C ASN A 720 -32.62 17.02 3.01
N THR A 721 -32.77 16.02 3.88
CA THR A 721 -33.92 15.84 4.78
C THR A 721 -33.45 15.49 6.19
N SER A 722 -32.35 16.12 6.62
CA SER A 722 -31.88 15.97 8.00
C SER A 722 -32.98 16.34 8.98
N THR A 723 -33.10 15.56 10.04
CA THR A 723 -33.96 15.85 11.19
C THR A 723 -33.44 17.04 12.02
N SER A 724 -32.19 17.46 11.82
CA SER A 724 -31.61 18.67 12.41
C SER A 724 -31.78 19.86 11.46
N ALA A 725 -32.37 20.95 11.95
CA ALA A 725 -32.62 22.16 11.15
C ALA A 725 -31.32 22.85 10.67
N ASP A 726 -30.21 22.64 11.38
CA ASP A 726 -28.96 23.38 11.17
C ASP A 726 -27.93 22.60 10.34
N ARG A 727 -28.22 21.34 9.97
CA ARG A 727 -27.29 20.48 9.23
C ARG A 727 -27.84 20.12 7.87
N VAL A 728 -27.17 20.60 6.83
CA VAL A 728 -27.38 20.18 5.44
C VAL A 728 -26.13 19.47 4.99
N TYR A 729 -26.25 18.16 4.76
CA TYR A 729 -25.18 17.38 4.13
C TYR A 729 -25.27 17.55 2.62
N ARG A 730 -24.13 17.51 1.95
CA ARG A 730 -24.14 17.49 0.48
C ARG A 730 -24.46 16.08 -0.01
N LYS A 731 -25.03 16.00 -1.21
CA LYS A 731 -25.39 14.71 -1.85
C LYS A 731 -24.19 13.78 -2.00
N ASP A 732 -23.00 14.34 -2.15
CA ASP A 732 -21.74 13.62 -2.33
C ASP A 732 -21.05 13.24 -1.01
N GLU A 733 -21.56 13.65 0.15
CA GLU A 733 -20.95 13.34 1.44
C GLU A 733 -21.39 11.97 1.96
N PHE A 734 -20.49 11.26 2.66
CA PHE A 734 -20.76 9.97 3.30
C PHE A 734 -21.27 8.89 2.34
N GLN A 735 -20.65 8.81 1.16
CA GLN A 735 -21.00 7.80 0.17
C GLN A 735 -20.18 6.51 0.36
N CYS A 736 -20.61 5.46 -0.33
CA CYS A 736 -19.90 4.18 -0.38
C CYS A 736 -18.42 4.35 -0.73
N GLY A 737 -17.57 3.56 -0.09
CA GLY A 737 -16.13 3.56 -0.35
C GLY A 737 -15.37 4.74 0.25
N TRP A 738 -16.05 5.75 0.79
CA TRP A 738 -15.41 6.82 1.56
C TRP A 738 -14.63 6.26 2.73
N ARG A 739 -13.55 6.94 3.13
CA ARG A 739 -12.81 6.54 4.32
C ARG A 739 -13.73 6.58 5.56
N HIS A 740 -13.68 5.54 6.37
CA HIS A 740 -14.36 5.55 7.67
C HIS A 740 -13.79 6.69 8.57
N PRO A 741 -14.61 7.52 9.25
CA PRO A 741 -14.13 8.69 10.00
C PRO A 741 -13.04 8.37 11.03
N PHE A 742 -13.20 7.25 11.75
CA PHE A 742 -12.25 6.75 12.74
C PHE A 742 -11.03 6.03 12.14
N ASN A 743 -10.93 5.88 10.82
CA ASN A 743 -9.80 5.23 10.19
C ASN A 743 -8.50 6.03 10.48
N GLY A 744 -7.51 5.33 11.03
CA GLY A 744 -6.25 5.92 11.50
C GLY A 744 -6.31 6.44 12.93
N ASN A 745 -7.44 6.33 13.64
CA ASN A 745 -7.44 6.51 15.09
C ASN A 745 -6.71 5.31 15.72
N PRO A 746 -5.61 5.52 16.44
CA PRO A 746 -4.83 4.44 17.05
C PRO A 746 -5.52 3.73 18.22
N SER A 747 -6.67 4.24 18.68
CA SER A 747 -7.53 3.57 19.66
C SER A 747 -8.64 2.75 18.99
N VAL A 748 -8.55 2.52 17.68
CA VAL A 748 -9.56 1.83 16.88
C VAL A 748 -8.88 0.76 16.03
N VAL A 749 -9.45 -0.43 16.00
CA VAL A 749 -8.98 -1.54 15.18
C VAL A 749 -9.64 -1.46 13.82
N THR A 750 -8.89 -1.08 12.77
CA THR A 750 -9.41 -1.01 11.40
C THR A 750 -9.15 -2.31 10.64
N LEU A 751 -10.20 -2.96 10.11
CA LEU A 751 -10.13 -4.26 9.43
C LEU A 751 -10.50 -4.21 7.95
#